data_AF-A0A9W4RVR5-F1
#
_entry.id   AF-A0A9W4RVR5-F1
#
_cell.length_a   1.000
_cell.length_b   1.000
_cell.length_c   1.000
_cell.angle_alpha   90.00
_cell.angle_beta   90.00
_cell.angle_gamma   90.00
#
_symmetry.space_group_name_H-M   'P 1'
#
loop_
_entity.id
_entity.type
_entity.pdbx_description
1 polymer ?
#
loop_
_entity_poly.entity_id
_entity_poly.type
_entity_poly.pdbx_seq_one_letter_code
_entity_poly.pdbx_strand_id
1 'polypeptide(L)'
;MRLPTLLLAASSLVGAVFVDEVGDIDYHHELIGVPQVETTFFHKPRKDDKASLLYSLSDVGVVGAVNPSNGAVVWRQFLTGNITNGGGHLRAAEGEDWVVSAYGNTVQAWNAMSGRSVWWTDFTGDIRDLEVMELTENGRKDVLALFEEEDGSSTLRRLNGKDGSVVFEFHDTSKTVPLQVSNNIEKIFVVSLYGSANSYGVRVSVHDTVDGRRIDDISLGSKGDVQTKEDLLLVGANSASPIIAWTDAAHSKLKVNVLGTKTKQEFPLPADTLEVAIHAPHHLQSEPHFLVHSRTKAGNKGEVYHVNIKNNAITRDHELPLLPGLGAFSTSSEGANVWFTRITEEEVILTSSSSHAILGRWPYKAGTESVSAIHAVSEVIKKAGDNFAVRCAAVTTSDDWLLVRNGEQAWSRPEGLTGGVAAAFAEIPESEDLAKTLEAEAHSSILSAYIHRVTRHIDDLAYLPDYLASIPQRLVSSITGAEVSKTEGLSRDAFGFNKLVVLATRRGKLFGLDVGKHGKVIWKLDAFKIPRGSSWDVKGIFVEDAKSHVTVRGFHGEYVVAKTDTGKMVDVMPEGSWAQTQAAAIVDSPSGPWLAPVGVGGAIGDVPAAWAPKQTVVVRGTNGELKGLTYIDEDGTAKEQVAWEFTPPAGFEIVNIATRPVHDPIASIGRVLGDRKVRYKYLNPNTIVVSTVNAAKSTLSVSLLDSVSGEVLHSTSYEGVDTNKNVECALSENWFVCTFFGEYALKDDAGQPQSGQSLKGYQIVVSDLYESDYANDRGPLGDAANFSSTDPVETPTGAPLPSVISQAWILSAPLAALAVTQTRQGITSRHVLGYLPQSHAIVGLPRQLLEPRRPVGRDPTPAEMEAEGLVRYHPALEIDPRQVITHQRDVIGIQKIITSPTIVESTSLIFSFGVDVFGTRATPSFAFDILGKGFNKISLISTVLALTVGVAVLGPIVRKKQTNMRWA
;
A
#
# COMPACT_ATOMS: atom_id res chain seq x y z
N MET A 1 43.77 34.44 -14.77
CA MET A 1 42.61 34.30 -15.67
C MET A 1 42.51 32.85 -16.12
N ARG A 2 41.82 32.01 -15.33
CA ARG A 2 41.34 30.63 -15.64
C ARG A 2 40.62 30.14 -14.38
N LEU A 3 39.46 30.75 -14.13
CA LEU A 3 38.56 30.45 -13.02
C LEU A 3 37.14 29.97 -13.43
N PRO A 4 36.78 29.61 -14.69
CA PRO A 4 35.42 29.16 -14.97
C PRO A 4 35.25 27.62 -15.06
N THR A 5 36.30 26.80 -14.93
CA THR A 5 36.16 25.33 -15.10
C THR A 5 35.96 24.55 -13.80
N LEU A 6 36.17 25.15 -12.62
CA LEU A 6 35.95 24.45 -11.34
C LEU A 6 34.51 24.60 -10.79
N LEU A 7 33.67 25.43 -11.40
CA LEU A 7 32.27 25.63 -10.96
C LEU A 7 31.29 24.62 -11.56
N LEU A 8 31.72 23.76 -12.49
CA LEU A 8 30.86 22.73 -13.10
C LEU A 8 30.92 21.37 -12.40
N ALA A 9 31.87 21.15 -11.48
CA ALA A 9 31.97 19.92 -10.69
C ALA A 9 31.35 20.05 -9.28
N ALA A 10 30.92 21.26 -8.89
CA ALA A 10 30.34 21.58 -7.59
C ALA A 10 28.87 22.02 -7.65
N SER A 11 28.23 21.96 -8.82
CA SER A 11 26.76 21.92 -8.87
C SER A 11 26.35 20.49 -8.54
N SER A 12 25.71 20.28 -7.40
CA SER A 12 24.84 19.14 -7.16
C SER A 12 23.93 18.97 -8.39
N LEU A 13 24.30 18.07 -9.29
CA LEU A 13 23.61 17.84 -10.56
C LEU A 13 22.21 17.32 -10.21
N VAL A 14 21.21 18.07 -10.65
CA VAL A 14 19.83 18.02 -10.18
C VAL A 14 19.23 16.64 -10.45
N GLY A 15 18.92 15.89 -9.39
CA GLY A 15 18.12 14.66 -9.42
C GLY A 15 16.62 14.90 -9.25
N ALA A 16 16.17 16.17 -9.29
CA ALA A 16 14.77 16.51 -9.19
C ALA A 16 14.08 16.32 -10.55
N VAL A 17 12.89 15.71 -10.52
CA VAL A 17 11.92 15.73 -11.63
C VAL A 17 11.71 17.20 -12.03
N PHE A 18 11.81 17.52 -13.32
CA PHE A 18 11.50 18.89 -13.75
C PHE A 18 10.02 19.20 -13.47
N VAL A 19 9.67 20.46 -13.19
CA VAL A 19 8.26 20.82 -12.87
C VAL A 19 7.30 20.39 -13.98
N ASP A 20 7.77 20.35 -15.24
CA ASP A 20 7.03 19.89 -16.42
C ASP A 20 7.01 18.36 -16.62
N GLU A 21 7.64 17.59 -15.74
CA GLU A 21 7.57 16.12 -15.72
C GLU A 21 6.71 15.60 -14.56
N VAL A 22 6.41 16.44 -13.56
CA VAL A 22 5.50 16.10 -12.46
C VAL A 22 4.07 15.94 -12.99
N GLY A 23 3.50 14.75 -12.77
CA GLY A 23 2.19 14.34 -13.27
C GLY A 23 2.23 13.65 -14.64
N ASP A 24 3.36 13.67 -15.34
CA ASP A 24 3.53 12.99 -16.63
C ASP A 24 4.09 11.56 -16.46
N ILE A 25 5.10 11.40 -15.60
CA ILE A 25 5.80 10.12 -15.40
C ILE A 25 5.37 9.36 -14.14
N ASP A 26 4.81 10.09 -13.18
CA ASP A 26 4.47 9.61 -11.86
C ASP A 26 2.97 9.67 -11.62
N TYR A 27 2.52 8.88 -10.66
CA TYR A 27 1.13 8.87 -10.22
C TYR A 27 1.05 8.46 -8.75
N HIS A 28 0.00 8.92 -8.10
CA HIS A 28 -0.24 8.69 -6.69
C HIS A 28 -1.73 8.53 -6.47
N HIS A 29 -2.10 7.35 -5.99
CA HIS A 29 -3.39 7.15 -5.37
C HIS A 29 -3.26 7.59 -3.92
N GLU A 30 -3.68 8.81 -3.65
CA GLU A 30 -3.78 9.39 -2.31
C GLU A 30 -5.04 8.82 -1.63
N LEU A 31 -4.87 7.77 -0.83
CA LEU A 31 -5.97 6.96 -0.31
C LEU A 31 -6.25 7.24 1.17
N ILE A 32 -7.48 7.01 1.61
CA ILE A 32 -7.83 7.01 3.04
C ILE A 32 -7.97 5.57 3.53
N GLY A 33 -8.37 4.63 2.67
CA GLY A 33 -8.76 3.27 3.04
C GLY A 33 -10.26 3.11 3.03
N VAL A 34 -10.71 1.87 3.21
CA VAL A 34 -12.12 1.53 3.06
C VAL A 34 -12.89 2.15 4.24
N PRO A 35 -13.84 3.07 3.98
CA PRO A 35 -14.60 3.74 5.03
C PRO A 35 -15.41 2.75 5.87
N GLN A 36 -15.39 2.90 7.19
CA GLN A 36 -16.22 2.12 8.12
C GLN A 36 -17.55 2.84 8.38
N VAL A 37 -18.63 2.09 8.63
CA VAL A 37 -20.00 2.66 8.70
C VAL A 37 -20.14 3.61 9.87
N GLU A 38 -19.65 3.15 11.02
CA GLU A 38 -19.72 3.78 12.33
C GLU A 38 -18.80 4.99 12.49
N THR A 39 -17.91 5.23 11.52
CA THR A 39 -16.94 6.33 11.56
C THR A 39 -17.02 7.25 10.35
N THR A 40 -18.00 7.07 9.47
CA THR A 40 -18.14 7.89 8.25
C THR A 40 -19.36 8.80 8.36
N PHE A 41 -19.20 10.09 8.10
CA PHE A 41 -20.31 11.05 8.17
C PHE A 41 -19.99 12.35 7.43
N PHE A 42 -21.04 13.11 7.11
CA PHE A 42 -20.92 14.50 6.68
C PHE A 42 -20.89 15.42 7.88
N HIS A 43 -19.96 16.37 7.91
CA HIS A 43 -19.88 17.38 8.97
C HIS A 43 -19.48 18.75 8.41
N LYS A 44 -20.01 19.82 9.00
CA LYS A 44 -19.66 21.20 8.62
C LYS A 44 -18.40 21.59 9.39
N PRO A 45 -17.28 21.89 8.70
CA PRO A 45 -16.02 22.15 9.39
C PRO A 45 -16.01 23.45 10.20
N ARG A 46 -16.95 24.36 9.93
CA ARG A 46 -17.20 25.56 10.73
C ARG A 46 -18.69 25.76 10.90
N LYS A 47 -19.09 26.39 12.00
CA LYS A 47 -20.48 26.67 12.32
C LYS A 47 -21.23 27.46 11.24
N ASP A 48 -20.56 28.42 10.61
CA ASP A 48 -21.15 29.29 9.58
C ASP A 48 -21.04 28.71 8.16
N ASP A 49 -20.31 27.60 7.98
CA ASP A 49 -20.11 27.01 6.65
C ASP A 49 -21.39 26.32 6.17
N LYS A 50 -21.74 26.58 4.91
CA LYS A 50 -22.86 25.91 4.24
C LYS A 50 -22.48 24.56 3.65
N ALA A 51 -21.19 24.32 3.42
CA ALA A 51 -20.68 23.11 2.81
C ALA A 51 -20.11 22.18 3.89
N SER A 52 -20.57 20.94 3.89
CA SER A 52 -19.94 19.86 4.66
C SER A 52 -18.78 19.22 3.91
N LEU A 53 -17.85 18.68 4.69
CA LEU A 53 -16.84 17.73 4.26
C LEU A 53 -17.30 16.31 4.64
N LEU A 54 -16.74 15.32 3.96
CA LEU A 54 -17.01 13.91 4.22
C LEU A 54 -15.84 13.34 5.02
N TYR A 55 -16.09 12.91 6.25
CA TYR A 55 -15.08 12.41 7.17
C TYR A 55 -15.17 10.89 7.25
N SER A 56 -14.03 10.24 7.47
CA SER A 56 -13.98 8.81 7.76
C SER A 56 -12.76 8.45 8.60
N LEU A 57 -12.89 7.44 9.46
CA LEU A 57 -11.77 6.65 9.96
C LEU A 57 -11.82 5.29 9.25
N SER A 58 -10.86 5.06 8.37
CA SER A 58 -10.84 3.86 7.54
C SER A 58 -10.42 2.62 8.29
N ASP A 59 -10.62 1.48 7.64
CA ASP A 59 -10.18 0.18 8.14
C ASP A 59 -8.65 0.04 8.28
N VAL A 60 -7.85 0.90 7.66
CA VAL A 60 -6.37 0.88 7.76
C VAL A 60 -5.82 1.84 8.81
N GLY A 61 -6.68 2.55 9.56
CA GLY A 61 -6.26 3.41 10.66
C GLY A 61 -5.92 4.84 10.23
N VAL A 62 -6.46 5.28 9.10
CA VAL A 62 -6.31 6.66 8.61
C VAL A 62 -7.61 7.41 8.86
N VAL A 63 -7.52 8.50 9.61
CA VAL A 63 -8.62 9.46 9.76
C VAL A 63 -8.42 10.59 8.77
N GLY A 64 -9.49 11.02 8.08
CA GLY A 64 -9.36 12.09 7.12
C GLY A 64 -10.68 12.71 6.69
N ALA A 65 -10.56 13.79 5.94
CA ALA A 65 -11.67 14.50 5.33
C ALA A 65 -11.48 14.57 3.81
N VAL A 66 -12.56 14.32 3.07
CA VAL A 66 -12.62 14.38 1.62
C VAL A 66 -13.61 15.45 1.19
N ASN A 67 -13.28 16.17 0.13
CA ASN A 67 -14.17 17.14 -0.48
C ASN A 67 -15.27 16.41 -1.28
N PRO A 68 -16.56 16.55 -0.91
CA PRO A 68 -17.63 15.85 -1.61
C PRO A 68 -17.80 16.27 -3.06
N SER A 69 -17.29 17.43 -3.50
CA SER A 69 -17.48 17.86 -4.89
C SER A 69 -16.64 17.08 -5.90
N ASN A 70 -15.44 16.64 -5.52
CA ASN A 70 -14.47 16.05 -6.45
C ASN A 70 -13.72 14.82 -5.88
N GLY A 71 -13.97 14.44 -4.63
CA GLY A 71 -13.31 13.30 -4.00
C GLY A 71 -11.86 13.57 -3.62
N ALA A 72 -11.37 14.82 -3.66
CA ALA A 72 -10.01 15.14 -3.26
C ALA A 72 -9.86 15.08 -1.73
N VAL A 73 -8.73 14.57 -1.26
CA VAL A 73 -8.38 14.61 0.17
C VAL A 73 -8.15 16.07 0.57
N VAL A 74 -8.76 16.48 1.69
CA VAL A 74 -8.54 17.80 2.29
C VAL A 74 -7.42 17.72 3.32
N TRP A 75 -7.48 16.70 4.16
CA TRP A 75 -6.44 16.33 5.12
C TRP A 75 -6.65 14.87 5.53
N ARG A 76 -5.57 14.22 6.00
CA ARG A 76 -5.60 12.87 6.57
C ARG A 76 -4.46 12.70 7.57
N GLN A 77 -4.63 11.78 8.50
CA GLN A 77 -3.69 11.48 9.58
C GLN A 77 -3.65 9.97 9.79
N PHE A 78 -2.44 9.41 9.87
CA PHE A 78 -2.24 7.99 10.08
C PHE A 78 -2.01 7.72 11.57
N LEU A 79 -3.05 7.29 12.28
CA LEU A 79 -3.13 7.38 13.75
C LEU A 79 -2.01 6.62 14.47
N THR A 80 -1.70 5.41 14.02
CA THR A 80 -0.77 4.49 14.69
C THR A 80 0.58 4.38 13.97
N GLY A 81 0.72 4.97 12.78
CA GLY A 81 1.84 4.71 11.88
C GLY A 81 1.89 3.30 11.28
N ASN A 82 0.97 2.41 11.66
CA ASN A 82 0.88 1.02 11.22
C ASN A 82 -0.51 0.69 10.69
N ILE A 83 -0.59 -0.17 9.69
CA ILE A 83 -1.87 -0.54 9.07
C ILE A 83 -2.70 -1.35 10.08
N THR A 84 -3.88 -0.85 10.46
CA THR A 84 -4.78 -1.49 11.45
C THR A 84 -5.79 -2.40 10.77
N ASN A 85 -6.45 -3.34 11.47
CA ASN A 85 -7.51 -4.21 10.89
C ASN A 85 -8.93 -3.72 11.25
N GLY A 86 -9.19 -2.44 11.02
CA GLY A 86 -10.43 -1.78 11.44
C GLY A 86 -10.40 -1.31 12.89
N GLY A 87 -11.57 -0.93 13.38
CA GLY A 87 -11.75 -0.42 14.73
C GLY A 87 -11.43 1.07 14.87
N GLY A 88 -11.42 1.52 16.12
CA GLY A 88 -11.44 2.92 16.48
C GLY A 88 -12.81 3.56 16.29
N HIS A 89 -12.92 4.81 16.73
CA HIS A 89 -14.17 5.55 16.73
C HIS A 89 -13.92 6.95 16.16
N LEU A 90 -14.91 7.50 15.47
CA LEU A 90 -14.91 8.89 15.01
C LEU A 90 -16.30 9.49 15.25
N ARG A 91 -16.34 10.67 15.86
CA ARG A 91 -17.58 11.42 16.11
C ARG A 91 -17.42 12.89 15.74
N ALA A 92 -18.47 13.46 15.19
CA ALA A 92 -18.56 14.89 14.91
C ALA A 92 -19.19 15.61 16.10
N ALA A 93 -18.58 16.71 16.53
CA ALA A 93 -19.24 17.64 17.42
C ALA A 93 -20.06 18.63 16.59
N GLU A 94 -21.35 18.32 16.37
CA GLU A 94 -22.21 19.15 15.53
C GLU A 94 -22.24 20.61 16.01
N GLY A 95 -22.08 21.57 15.10
CA GLY A 95 -22.03 22.99 15.43
C GLY A 95 -20.69 23.48 16.01
N GLU A 96 -19.73 22.59 16.24
CA GLU A 96 -18.34 22.89 16.59
C GLU A 96 -17.39 22.68 15.40
N ASP A 97 -16.19 23.24 15.49
CA ASP A 97 -15.16 23.19 14.44
C ASP A 97 -14.17 22.03 14.61
N TRP A 98 -14.55 21.00 15.38
CA TRP A 98 -13.72 19.83 15.66
C TRP A 98 -14.45 18.51 15.49
N VAL A 99 -13.67 17.46 15.23
CA VAL A 99 -14.08 16.06 15.25
C VAL A 99 -13.17 15.31 16.21
N VAL A 100 -13.68 14.26 16.86
CA VAL A 100 -12.90 13.47 17.82
C VAL A 100 -12.78 12.04 17.36
N SER A 101 -11.56 11.50 17.40
CA SER A 101 -11.28 10.10 17.19
C SER A 101 -10.76 9.45 18.46
N ALA A 102 -10.97 8.16 18.59
CA ALA A 102 -10.32 7.36 19.61
C ALA A 102 -9.85 6.03 19.02
N TYR A 103 -8.63 5.61 19.34
CA TYR A 103 -8.06 4.36 18.87
C TYR A 103 -7.05 3.84 19.90
N GLY A 104 -7.10 2.54 20.21
CA GLY A 104 -6.26 1.96 21.27
C GLY A 104 -6.55 2.64 22.59
N ASN A 105 -5.53 3.26 23.19
CA ASN A 105 -5.66 3.96 24.47
C ASN A 105 -5.70 5.50 24.33
N THR A 106 -5.69 6.02 23.10
CA THR A 106 -5.62 7.47 22.82
C THR A 106 -6.98 8.02 22.39
N VAL A 107 -7.34 9.18 22.95
CA VAL A 107 -8.46 10.01 22.47
C VAL A 107 -7.90 11.33 21.95
N GLN A 108 -8.33 11.74 20.76
CA GLN A 108 -7.76 12.91 20.08
C GLN A 108 -8.83 13.72 19.36
N ALA A 109 -8.83 15.02 19.58
CA ALA A 109 -9.65 15.97 18.84
C ALA A 109 -8.84 16.64 17.73
N TRP A 110 -9.48 16.81 16.58
CA TRP A 110 -8.93 17.37 15.36
C TRP A 110 -9.73 18.59 14.94
N ASN A 111 -9.05 19.64 14.50
CA ASN A 111 -9.74 20.73 13.83
C ASN A 111 -10.33 20.22 12.52
N ALA A 112 -11.64 20.33 12.37
CA ALA A 112 -12.39 19.69 11.30
C ALA A 112 -11.99 20.20 9.90
N MET A 113 -11.52 21.44 9.79
CA MET A 113 -11.12 22.04 8.51
C MET A 113 -9.67 21.70 8.12
N SER A 114 -8.75 21.72 9.09
CA SER A 114 -7.30 21.61 8.82
C SER A 114 -6.67 20.26 9.16
N GLY A 115 -7.36 19.40 9.91
CA GLY A 115 -6.81 18.12 10.37
C GLY A 115 -5.68 18.25 11.39
N ARG A 116 -5.50 19.44 11.97
CA ARG A 116 -4.52 19.68 13.05
C ARG A 116 -5.05 19.17 14.37
N SER A 117 -4.19 18.58 15.19
CA SER A 117 -4.52 18.20 16.55
C SER A 117 -4.90 19.44 17.37
N VAL A 118 -6.05 19.38 18.04
CA VAL A 118 -6.49 20.39 19.03
C VAL A 118 -5.96 20.00 20.40
N TRP A 119 -6.21 18.76 20.79
CA TRP A 119 -5.70 18.11 21.99
C TRP A 119 -5.71 16.60 21.77
N TRP A 120 -4.86 15.88 22.51
CA TRP A 120 -4.89 14.43 22.61
C TRP A 120 -4.51 14.02 24.03
N THR A 121 -5.06 12.91 24.49
CA THR A 121 -4.79 12.35 25.81
C THR A 121 -4.73 10.83 25.72
N ASP A 122 -3.71 10.24 26.34
CA ASP A 122 -3.58 8.79 26.51
C ASP A 122 -4.15 8.38 27.87
N PHE A 123 -4.85 7.25 27.89
CA PHE A 123 -5.41 6.63 29.08
C PHE A 123 -4.86 5.21 29.28
N THR A 124 -5.24 4.58 30.38
CA THR A 124 -5.09 3.14 30.57
C THR A 124 -6.27 2.39 29.96
N GLY A 125 -6.03 1.14 29.58
CA GLY A 125 -7.04 0.30 28.94
C GLY A 125 -7.25 0.61 27.45
N ASP A 126 -8.10 -0.19 26.83
CA ASP A 126 -8.48 -0.06 25.42
C ASP A 126 -9.83 0.64 25.30
N ILE A 127 -9.91 1.63 24.41
CA ILE A 127 -11.17 2.28 24.07
C ILE A 127 -12.15 1.27 23.48
N ARG A 128 -13.39 1.32 23.95
CA ARG A 128 -14.52 0.52 23.45
C ARG A 128 -15.57 1.34 22.75
N ASP A 129 -15.78 2.57 23.17
CA ASP A 129 -16.67 3.50 22.46
C ASP A 129 -16.39 4.95 22.78
N LEU A 130 -16.85 5.81 21.89
CA LEU A 130 -16.69 7.25 21.92
C LEU A 130 -18.00 7.91 21.51
N GLU A 131 -18.47 8.87 22.30
CA GLU A 131 -19.68 9.63 21.99
C GLU A 131 -19.52 11.11 22.35
N VAL A 132 -20.29 11.99 21.70
CA VAL A 132 -20.30 13.43 22.00
C VAL A 132 -21.55 13.77 22.77
N MET A 133 -21.43 14.44 23.91
CA MET A 133 -22.57 14.87 24.74
C MET A 133 -22.71 16.38 24.71
N GLU A 134 -23.94 16.88 24.56
CA GLU A 134 -24.27 18.30 24.69
C GLU A 134 -24.81 18.62 26.08
N LEU A 135 -24.26 19.67 26.72
CA LEU A 135 -24.68 20.12 28.04
C LEU A 135 -25.85 21.09 27.97
N THR A 136 -26.84 20.87 28.82
CA THR A 136 -28.05 21.71 28.92
C THR A 136 -27.80 23.13 29.38
N GLU A 137 -26.80 23.35 30.24
CA GLU A 137 -26.56 24.66 30.86
C GLU A 137 -25.99 25.71 29.90
N ASN A 138 -25.16 25.28 28.95
CA ASN A 138 -24.37 26.18 28.10
C ASN A 138 -24.24 25.73 26.63
N GLY A 139 -24.85 24.60 26.24
CA GLY A 139 -24.74 24.04 24.90
C GLY A 139 -23.33 23.56 24.54
N ARG A 140 -22.42 23.46 25.52
CA ARG A 140 -21.04 22.99 25.29
C ARG A 140 -21.08 21.50 24.98
N LYS A 141 -20.23 21.08 24.03
CA LYS A 141 -20.03 19.68 23.69
C LYS A 141 -18.80 19.12 24.39
N ASP A 142 -19.01 18.03 25.11
CA ASP A 142 -17.99 17.25 25.80
C ASP A 142 -17.90 15.84 25.18
N VAL A 143 -16.82 15.13 25.43
CA VAL A 143 -16.56 13.80 24.89
C VAL A 143 -16.75 12.77 25.99
N LEU A 144 -17.51 11.71 25.70
CA LEU A 144 -17.62 10.52 26.53
C LEU A 144 -16.74 9.43 25.93
N ALA A 145 -15.81 8.89 26.73
CA ALA A 145 -14.90 7.84 26.32
C ALA A 145 -15.05 6.64 27.29
N LEU A 146 -15.34 5.47 26.74
CA LEU A 146 -15.52 4.23 27.48
C LEU A 146 -14.34 3.30 27.24
N PHE A 147 -13.66 2.89 28.31
CA PHE A 147 -12.49 2.02 28.26
C PHE A 147 -12.77 0.67 28.92
N GLU A 148 -12.12 -0.38 28.40
CA GLU A 148 -11.92 -1.66 29.09
C GLU A 148 -10.50 -1.72 29.63
N GLU A 149 -10.35 -1.86 30.93
CA GLU A 149 -9.06 -1.93 31.61
C GLU A 149 -8.54 -3.39 31.63
N GLU A 150 -7.23 -3.57 31.82
CA GLU A 150 -6.59 -4.90 31.78
C GLU A 150 -7.12 -5.89 32.84
N ASP A 151 -7.63 -5.38 33.97
CA ASP A 151 -8.21 -6.20 35.04
C ASP A 151 -9.67 -6.65 34.77
N GLY A 152 -10.20 -6.26 33.60
CA GLY A 152 -11.57 -6.50 33.15
C GLY A 152 -12.59 -5.52 33.74
N SER A 153 -12.16 -4.48 34.47
CA SER A 153 -13.02 -3.36 34.84
C SER A 153 -13.26 -2.43 33.64
N SER A 154 -14.28 -1.59 33.74
CA SER A 154 -14.57 -0.60 32.70
C SER A 154 -14.57 0.81 33.27
N THR A 155 -14.00 1.75 32.53
CA THR A 155 -13.91 3.15 32.97
C THR A 155 -14.62 4.07 32.00
N LEU A 156 -15.60 4.83 32.50
CA LEU A 156 -16.26 5.90 31.75
C LEU A 156 -15.61 7.23 32.12
N ARG A 157 -15.14 7.96 31.11
CA ARG A 157 -14.54 9.28 31.26
C ARG A 157 -15.36 10.32 30.51
N ARG A 158 -15.61 11.46 31.14
CA ARG A 158 -16.11 12.66 30.46
C ARG A 158 -14.95 13.64 30.31
N LEU A 159 -14.62 13.98 29.07
CA LEU A 159 -13.55 14.90 28.72
C LEU A 159 -14.15 16.22 28.23
N ASN A 160 -13.54 17.32 28.63
CA ASN A 160 -13.89 18.64 28.13
C ASN A 160 -13.53 18.73 26.64
N GLY A 161 -14.52 19.08 25.80
CA GLY A 161 -14.33 19.07 24.34
C GLY A 161 -13.28 20.08 23.83
N LYS A 162 -12.94 21.11 24.61
CA LYS A 162 -11.99 22.16 24.17
C LYS A 162 -10.53 21.83 24.45
N ASP A 163 -10.24 21.19 25.57
CA ASP A 163 -8.86 20.97 26.06
C ASP A 163 -8.54 19.52 26.43
N GLY A 164 -9.52 18.61 26.36
CA GLY A 164 -9.33 17.20 26.68
C GLY A 164 -9.18 16.90 28.17
N SER A 165 -9.36 17.88 29.07
CA SER A 165 -9.26 17.67 30.51
C SER A 165 -10.37 16.75 31.02
N VAL A 166 -10.02 15.84 31.93
CA VAL A 166 -10.98 14.94 32.56
C VAL A 166 -11.89 15.73 33.50
N VAL A 167 -13.19 15.73 33.22
CA VAL A 167 -14.23 16.35 34.04
C VAL A 167 -14.60 15.42 35.21
N PHE A 168 -14.86 14.15 34.89
CA PHE A 168 -15.04 13.09 35.88
C PHE A 168 -14.61 11.74 35.29
N GLU A 169 -14.40 10.78 36.19
CA GLU A 169 -14.11 9.40 35.86
C GLU A 169 -14.94 8.47 36.74
N PHE A 170 -15.61 7.49 36.13
CA PHE A 170 -16.36 6.45 36.82
C PHE A 170 -15.77 5.08 36.51
N HIS A 171 -15.39 4.36 37.56
CA HIS A 171 -14.84 3.02 37.47
C HIS A 171 -15.91 1.98 37.83
N ASP A 172 -16.20 1.05 36.93
CA ASP A 172 -17.06 -0.11 37.19
C ASP A 172 -16.23 -1.39 37.39
N THR A 173 -16.19 -1.88 38.62
CA THR A 173 -15.50 -3.13 38.99
C THR A 173 -16.35 -4.38 38.77
N SER A 174 -17.50 -4.26 38.09
CA SER A 174 -18.47 -5.36 37.92
C SER A 174 -18.02 -6.46 36.95
N LYS A 175 -16.82 -6.33 36.34
CA LYS A 175 -16.23 -7.29 35.38
C LYS A 175 -17.19 -7.67 34.24
N THR A 176 -17.91 -6.68 33.72
CA THR A 176 -18.72 -6.80 32.51
C THR A 176 -17.92 -6.36 31.31
N VAL A 177 -18.29 -6.81 30.12
CA VAL A 177 -17.65 -6.38 28.88
C VAL A 177 -18.29 -5.06 28.42
N PRO A 178 -17.63 -3.90 28.54
CA PRO A 178 -18.17 -2.64 28.04
C PRO A 178 -18.28 -2.70 26.51
N LEU A 179 -19.38 -2.17 25.97
CA LEU A 179 -19.66 -2.21 24.53
C LEU A 179 -19.82 -0.81 23.95
N GLN A 180 -20.78 -0.04 24.44
CA GLN A 180 -21.15 1.26 23.85
C GLN A 180 -21.59 2.27 24.92
N VAL A 181 -21.41 3.54 24.63
CA VAL A 181 -21.86 4.67 25.44
C VAL A 181 -22.84 5.53 24.64
N SER A 182 -23.92 5.95 25.29
CA SER A 182 -24.91 6.85 24.70
C SER A 182 -25.39 7.84 25.75
N ASN A 183 -26.06 8.89 25.32
CA ASN A 183 -26.60 9.90 26.22
C ASN A 183 -27.94 10.43 25.70
N ASN A 184 -28.67 11.07 26.60
CA ASN A 184 -29.73 12.01 26.26
C ASN A 184 -29.48 13.32 27.02
N ILE A 185 -30.49 14.18 27.08
CA ILE A 185 -30.42 15.49 27.73
C ILE A 185 -30.16 15.38 29.25
N GLU A 186 -30.55 14.28 29.89
CA GLU A 186 -30.54 14.15 31.35
C GLU A 186 -29.52 13.12 31.88
N LYS A 187 -29.18 12.10 31.10
CA LYS A 187 -28.51 10.88 31.57
C LYS A 187 -27.49 10.35 30.57
N ILE A 188 -26.46 9.71 31.09
CA ILE A 188 -25.50 8.91 30.33
C ILE A 188 -25.84 7.43 30.52
N PHE A 189 -25.78 6.66 29.44
CA PHE A 189 -26.07 5.23 29.41
C PHE A 189 -24.83 4.47 28.97
N VAL A 190 -24.35 3.57 29.83
CA VAL A 190 -23.26 2.65 29.49
C VAL A 190 -23.84 1.28 29.28
N VAL A 191 -23.66 0.74 28.09
CA VAL A 191 -24.12 -0.58 27.70
C VAL A 191 -22.97 -1.57 27.85
N SER A 192 -23.20 -2.61 28.63
CA SER A 192 -22.24 -3.70 28.83
C SER A 192 -22.89 -5.06 28.73
N LEU A 193 -22.08 -6.05 28.37
CA LEU A 193 -22.48 -7.45 28.31
C LEU A 193 -21.99 -8.19 29.54
N TYR A 194 -22.85 -9.01 30.14
CA TYR A 194 -22.49 -9.88 31.26
C TYR A 194 -22.85 -11.33 30.94
N GLY A 195 -21.99 -12.27 31.32
CA GLY A 195 -22.19 -13.67 30.95
C GLY A 195 -20.88 -14.38 30.65
N SER A 196 -20.96 -15.43 29.85
CA SER A 196 -19.82 -16.19 29.35
C SER A 196 -19.76 -16.09 27.83
N ALA A 197 -18.62 -16.46 27.23
CA ALA A 197 -18.47 -16.53 25.78
C ALA A 197 -19.66 -17.30 25.16
N ASN A 198 -20.24 -16.74 24.09
CA ASN A 198 -21.41 -17.25 23.37
C ASN A 198 -22.73 -17.28 24.19
N SER A 199 -22.81 -16.56 25.32
CA SER A 199 -24.04 -16.48 26.11
C SER A 199 -24.04 -15.23 27.01
N TYR A 200 -24.44 -14.10 26.44
CA TYR A 200 -24.48 -12.81 27.10
C TYR A 200 -25.92 -12.38 27.45
N GLY A 201 -26.04 -11.65 28.55
CA GLY A 201 -27.15 -10.76 28.85
C GLY A 201 -26.71 -9.31 28.70
N VAL A 202 -27.67 -8.42 28.44
CA VAL A 202 -27.43 -6.99 28.25
C VAL A 202 -27.69 -6.25 29.57
N ARG A 203 -26.73 -5.44 29.99
CA ARG A 203 -26.79 -4.55 31.15
C ARG A 203 -26.64 -3.11 30.69
N VAL A 204 -27.44 -2.22 31.28
CA VAL A 204 -27.41 -0.78 31.03
C VAL A 204 -27.23 -0.06 32.36
N SER A 205 -26.07 0.54 32.54
CA SER A 205 -25.77 1.40 33.67
C SER A 205 -26.16 2.84 33.33
N VAL A 206 -26.91 3.50 34.23
CA VAL A 206 -27.40 4.86 34.05
C VAL A 206 -26.64 5.80 34.96
N HIS A 207 -26.08 6.87 34.41
CA HIS A 207 -25.21 7.82 35.12
C HIS A 207 -25.72 9.25 35.05
N ASP A 208 -25.39 10.02 36.08
CA ASP A 208 -25.59 11.47 36.14
C ASP A 208 -24.62 12.19 35.20
N THR A 209 -25.11 13.20 34.48
CA THR A 209 -24.28 13.94 33.51
C THR A 209 -23.26 14.86 34.19
N VAL A 210 -23.48 15.28 35.44
CA VAL A 210 -22.66 16.26 36.15
C VAL A 210 -21.49 15.61 36.86
N ASP A 211 -21.75 14.62 37.72
CA ASP A 211 -20.74 13.97 38.56
C ASP A 211 -20.39 12.53 38.15
N GLY A 212 -21.08 11.97 37.15
CA GLY A 212 -20.82 10.63 36.64
C GLY A 212 -21.28 9.49 37.55
N ARG A 213 -21.93 9.79 38.69
CA ARG A 213 -22.37 8.75 39.63
C ARG A 213 -23.41 7.85 38.98
N ARG A 214 -23.33 6.54 39.27
CA ARG A 214 -24.34 5.57 38.82
C ARG A 214 -25.65 5.80 39.58
N ILE A 215 -26.72 6.13 38.84
CA ILE A 215 -28.08 6.38 39.33
C ILE A 215 -28.89 5.08 39.34
N ASP A 216 -28.80 4.28 38.28
CA ASP A 216 -29.54 3.03 38.12
C ASP A 216 -28.71 1.99 37.36
N ASP A 217 -29.11 0.73 37.48
CA ASP A 217 -28.45 -0.41 36.86
C ASP A 217 -29.51 -1.42 36.40
N ILE A 218 -29.69 -1.52 35.09
CA ILE A 218 -30.81 -2.21 34.45
C ILE A 218 -30.30 -3.44 33.71
N SER A 219 -30.81 -4.62 34.08
CA SER A 219 -30.61 -5.85 33.32
C SER A 219 -31.78 -6.06 32.35
N LEU A 220 -31.49 -6.11 31.04
CA LEU A 220 -32.49 -6.19 29.95
C LEU A 220 -32.70 -7.62 29.41
N GLY A 221 -31.81 -8.56 29.71
CA GLY A 221 -31.86 -9.91 29.17
C GLY A 221 -31.17 -10.96 30.02
N SER A 222 -31.62 -12.21 29.93
CA SER A 222 -30.96 -13.34 30.59
C SER A 222 -29.78 -13.84 29.75
N LYS A 223 -28.86 -14.59 30.37
CA LYS A 223 -27.72 -15.21 29.66
C LYS A 223 -28.23 -16.04 28.47
N GLY A 224 -27.74 -15.73 27.27
CA GLY A 224 -28.12 -16.39 26.02
C GLY A 224 -29.04 -15.57 25.11
N ASP A 225 -29.47 -14.37 25.56
CA ASP A 225 -30.22 -13.43 24.73
C ASP A 225 -29.37 -12.82 23.59
N VAL A 226 -28.06 -12.75 23.78
CA VAL A 226 -27.04 -12.27 22.83
C VAL A 226 -25.93 -13.32 22.78
N GLN A 227 -25.54 -13.79 21.59
CA GLN A 227 -24.48 -14.79 21.43
C GLN A 227 -23.12 -14.10 21.25
N THR A 228 -23.08 -13.11 20.36
CA THR A 228 -21.85 -12.40 19.98
C THR A 228 -22.00 -10.91 20.23
N LYS A 229 -20.89 -10.16 20.29
CA LYS A 229 -20.94 -8.70 20.48
C LYS A 229 -21.62 -8.03 19.27
N GLU A 230 -21.49 -8.67 18.12
CA GLU A 230 -21.94 -8.24 16.81
C GLU A 230 -23.47 -8.37 16.62
N ASP A 231 -24.14 -9.18 17.45
CA ASP A 231 -25.62 -9.30 17.42
C ASP A 231 -26.29 -8.01 17.92
N LEU A 232 -25.53 -7.10 18.54
CA LEU A 232 -25.99 -5.83 19.07
C LEU A 232 -25.82 -4.74 18.01
N LEU A 233 -26.93 -4.35 17.40
CA LEU A 233 -26.94 -3.65 16.11
C LEU A 233 -26.76 -2.14 16.23
N LEU A 234 -27.28 -1.55 17.29
CA LEU A 234 -27.19 -0.11 17.53
C LEU A 234 -27.52 0.23 18.98
N VAL A 235 -26.75 1.16 19.55
CA VAL A 235 -27.16 2.02 20.66
C VAL A 235 -27.32 3.43 20.07
N GLY A 236 -28.56 3.92 20.01
CA GLY A 236 -28.90 5.17 19.33
C GLY A 236 -28.29 6.37 20.04
N ALA A 237 -27.21 6.92 19.47
CA ALA A 237 -26.54 8.12 19.96
C ALA A 237 -27.40 9.37 19.77
N ASN A 238 -27.50 10.21 20.81
CA ASN A 238 -28.02 11.59 20.75
C ASN A 238 -29.43 11.78 20.16
N SER A 239 -30.35 10.84 20.34
CA SER A 239 -31.77 11.03 20.03
C SER A 239 -32.56 11.48 21.28
N ALA A 240 -33.74 12.10 21.08
CA ALA A 240 -34.67 12.44 22.17
C ALA A 240 -35.06 11.21 23.02
N SER A 241 -34.98 10.00 22.44
CA SER A 241 -35.24 8.73 23.12
C SER A 241 -34.24 7.67 22.62
N PRO A 242 -33.04 7.57 23.22
CA PRO A 242 -32.04 6.63 22.76
C PRO A 242 -32.49 5.17 22.96
N ILE A 243 -32.18 4.31 22.00
CA ILE A 243 -32.61 2.92 21.99
C ILE A 243 -31.41 1.99 21.94
N ILE A 244 -31.62 0.76 22.39
CA ILE A 244 -30.72 -0.36 22.14
C ILE A 244 -31.49 -1.48 21.47
N ALA A 245 -30.89 -2.09 20.45
CA ALA A 245 -31.53 -3.15 19.71
C ALA A 245 -30.55 -4.27 19.33
N TRP A 246 -31.04 -5.50 19.39
CA TRP A 246 -30.29 -6.70 19.10
C TRP A 246 -31.20 -7.79 18.53
N THR A 247 -30.62 -8.72 17.79
CA THR A 247 -31.35 -9.84 17.19
C THR A 247 -31.14 -11.13 17.96
N ASP A 248 -32.01 -12.10 17.74
CA ASP A 248 -31.74 -13.48 18.10
C ASP A 248 -30.77 -14.12 17.09
N ALA A 249 -30.15 -15.24 17.48
CA ALA A 249 -29.15 -15.94 16.67
C ALA A 249 -29.68 -16.42 15.30
N ALA A 250 -31.00 -16.58 15.15
CA ALA A 250 -31.64 -16.98 13.90
C ALA A 250 -32.04 -15.79 13.01
N HIS A 251 -31.77 -14.55 13.42
CA HIS A 251 -32.26 -13.32 12.78
C HIS A 251 -33.77 -13.36 12.49
N SER A 252 -34.54 -13.97 13.40
CA SER A 252 -35.99 -14.15 13.29
C SER A 252 -36.77 -13.10 14.05
N LYS A 253 -36.17 -12.52 15.09
CA LYS A 253 -36.77 -11.51 15.95
C LYS A 253 -35.79 -10.38 16.27
N LEU A 254 -36.31 -9.17 16.20
CA LEU A 254 -35.63 -7.97 16.69
C LEU A 254 -36.15 -7.62 18.09
N LYS A 255 -35.24 -7.48 19.05
CA LYS A 255 -35.54 -7.00 20.40
C LYS A 255 -35.08 -5.56 20.51
N VAL A 256 -35.95 -4.66 20.97
CA VAL A 256 -35.66 -3.23 21.13
C VAL A 256 -36.04 -2.78 22.53
N ASN A 257 -35.17 -1.98 23.16
CA ASN A 257 -35.42 -1.34 24.43
C ASN A 257 -35.09 0.16 24.34
N VAL A 258 -35.92 0.99 24.97
CA VAL A 258 -35.60 2.41 25.19
C VAL A 258 -34.68 2.49 26.40
N LEU A 259 -33.49 3.07 26.23
CA LEU A 259 -32.48 3.14 27.29
C LEU A 259 -33.04 3.85 28.53
N GLY A 260 -32.74 3.29 29.71
CA GLY A 260 -33.30 3.74 30.98
C GLY A 260 -34.64 3.12 31.36
N THR A 261 -35.19 2.21 30.55
CA THR A 261 -36.41 1.45 30.86
C THR A 261 -36.13 -0.04 31.06
N LYS A 262 -36.95 -0.73 31.86
CA LYS A 262 -36.79 -2.17 32.16
C LYS A 262 -37.45 -3.11 31.15
N THR A 263 -38.28 -2.59 30.26
CA THR A 263 -39.11 -3.38 29.35
C THR A 263 -38.52 -3.40 27.95
N LYS A 264 -38.32 -4.59 27.38
CA LYS A 264 -37.99 -4.80 25.96
C LYS A 264 -39.24 -5.16 25.16
N GLN A 265 -39.28 -4.77 23.89
CA GLN A 265 -40.32 -5.11 22.92
C GLN A 265 -39.72 -5.98 21.82
N GLU A 266 -40.45 -7.00 21.36
CA GLU A 266 -39.99 -7.93 20.32
C GLU A 266 -40.81 -7.76 19.04
N PHE A 267 -40.14 -7.72 17.89
CA PHE A 267 -40.75 -7.63 16.58
C PHE A 267 -40.26 -8.77 15.68
N PRO A 268 -41.14 -9.40 14.87
CA PRO A 268 -40.72 -10.41 13.92
C PRO A 268 -39.95 -9.77 12.75
N LEU A 269 -38.85 -10.40 12.35
CA LEU A 269 -38.09 -10.01 11.16
C LEU A 269 -38.61 -10.75 9.91
N PRO A 270 -38.32 -10.25 8.70
CA PRO A 270 -38.62 -10.97 7.46
C PRO A 270 -38.00 -12.37 7.43
N ALA A 271 -38.68 -13.32 6.78
CA ALA A 271 -38.14 -14.66 6.58
C ALA A 271 -36.82 -14.61 5.77
N ASP A 272 -35.89 -15.52 6.07
CA ASP A 272 -34.58 -15.63 5.42
C ASP A 272 -33.71 -14.36 5.53
N THR A 273 -33.86 -13.59 6.61
CA THR A 273 -33.01 -12.44 6.92
C THR A 273 -31.58 -12.91 7.19
N LEU A 274 -30.64 -12.35 6.42
CA LEU A 274 -29.20 -12.63 6.49
C LEU A 274 -28.48 -11.62 7.38
N GLU A 275 -28.85 -10.34 7.26
CA GLU A 275 -28.23 -9.22 7.97
C GLU A 275 -29.31 -8.19 8.32
N VAL A 276 -29.17 -7.57 9.50
CA VAL A 276 -30.01 -6.47 9.95
C VAL A 276 -29.12 -5.29 10.31
N ALA A 277 -29.50 -4.09 9.89
CA ALA A 277 -28.87 -2.84 10.29
C ALA A 277 -29.93 -1.87 10.80
N ILE A 278 -29.58 -1.01 11.76
CA ILE A 278 -30.50 -0.02 12.31
C ILE A 278 -29.96 1.37 12.02
N HIS A 279 -30.84 2.22 11.50
CA HIS A 279 -30.52 3.59 11.14
C HIS A 279 -31.38 4.54 11.97
N ALA A 280 -30.77 5.24 12.91
CA ALA A 280 -31.42 6.20 13.80
C ALA A 280 -30.79 7.61 13.65
N PRO A 281 -31.53 8.69 13.94
CA PRO A 281 -30.99 10.03 13.93
C PRO A 281 -30.07 10.28 15.12
N HIS A 282 -29.09 11.16 14.93
CA HIS A 282 -28.09 11.53 15.93
C HIS A 282 -28.31 12.91 16.59
N HIS A 283 -29.40 13.60 16.27
CA HIS A 283 -29.66 14.94 16.79
C HIS A 283 -30.76 14.90 17.86
N LEU A 284 -30.52 15.55 19.01
CA LEU A 284 -31.41 15.51 20.17
C LEU A 284 -32.83 16.05 19.90
N GLN A 285 -33.00 16.83 18.85
CA GLN A 285 -34.27 17.44 18.44
C GLN A 285 -34.99 16.64 17.34
N SER A 286 -34.38 15.58 16.82
CA SER A 286 -34.96 14.75 15.77
C SER A 286 -36.21 14.03 16.23
N GLU A 287 -37.16 13.84 15.32
CA GLU A 287 -38.27 12.93 15.55
C GLU A 287 -37.75 11.53 15.94
N PRO A 288 -38.38 10.86 16.92
CA PRO A 288 -37.91 9.60 17.49
C PRO A 288 -38.26 8.39 16.59
N HIS A 289 -37.91 8.49 15.32
CA HIS A 289 -38.04 7.44 14.32
C HIS A 289 -36.72 6.73 14.08
N PHE A 290 -36.75 5.42 13.89
CA PHE A 290 -35.62 4.65 13.43
C PHE A 290 -36.05 3.65 12.35
N LEU A 291 -35.12 3.32 11.46
CA LEU A 291 -35.35 2.37 10.37
C LEU A 291 -34.58 1.08 10.65
N VAL A 292 -35.29 -0.05 10.55
CA VAL A 292 -34.73 -1.39 10.55
C VAL A 292 -34.56 -1.82 9.10
N HIS A 293 -33.32 -2.01 8.69
CA HIS A 293 -32.94 -2.47 7.37
C HIS A 293 -32.65 -3.97 7.43
N SER A 294 -33.48 -4.78 6.77
CA SER A 294 -33.29 -6.23 6.68
C SER A 294 -32.85 -6.63 5.27
N ARG A 295 -31.73 -7.34 5.18
CA ARG A 295 -31.25 -7.95 3.94
C ARG A 295 -31.63 -9.42 3.92
N THR A 296 -32.31 -9.83 2.85
CA THR A 296 -32.72 -11.22 2.61
C THR A 296 -32.11 -11.68 1.29
N LYS A 297 -32.21 -12.99 1.00
CA LYS A 297 -31.83 -13.51 -0.32
C LYS A 297 -32.62 -12.89 -1.48
N ALA A 298 -33.83 -12.40 -1.21
CA ALA A 298 -34.70 -11.81 -2.22
C ALA A 298 -34.42 -10.32 -2.49
N GLY A 299 -33.69 -9.66 -1.61
CA GLY A 299 -33.42 -8.22 -1.69
C GLY A 299 -33.34 -7.55 -0.32
N ASN A 300 -33.50 -6.23 -0.30
CA ASN A 300 -33.43 -5.42 0.92
C ASN A 300 -34.79 -4.78 1.26
N LYS A 301 -35.15 -4.75 2.54
CA LYS A 301 -36.42 -4.19 3.07
C LYS A 301 -36.10 -3.18 4.17
N GLY A 302 -36.86 -2.08 4.22
CA GLY A 302 -36.80 -1.11 5.31
C GLY A 302 -38.12 -1.05 6.07
N GLU A 303 -38.08 -1.09 7.40
CA GLU A 303 -39.25 -0.97 8.27
C GLU A 303 -39.02 0.20 9.24
N VAL A 304 -39.94 1.17 9.28
CA VAL A 304 -39.80 2.37 10.11
C VAL A 304 -40.61 2.22 11.39
N TYR A 305 -39.98 2.54 12.50
CA TYR A 305 -40.55 2.45 13.85
C TYR A 305 -40.55 3.82 14.52
N HIS A 306 -41.57 4.06 15.33
CA HIS A 306 -41.72 5.27 16.14
C HIS A 306 -41.62 4.94 17.63
N VAL A 307 -40.86 5.75 18.37
CA VAL A 307 -40.79 5.68 19.83
C VAL A 307 -41.62 6.80 20.43
N ASN A 308 -42.68 6.42 21.16
CA ASN A 308 -43.50 7.39 21.86
C ASN A 308 -42.81 7.87 23.14
N ILE A 309 -42.30 9.10 23.12
CA ILE A 309 -41.52 9.71 24.22
C ILE A 309 -42.31 9.76 25.55
N LYS A 310 -43.65 9.74 25.53
CA LYS A 310 -44.46 9.86 26.76
C LYS A 310 -44.55 8.54 27.55
N ASN A 311 -44.54 7.40 26.86
CA ASN A 311 -44.76 6.09 27.49
C ASN A 311 -43.71 5.04 27.09
N ASN A 312 -42.70 5.42 26.29
CA ASN A 312 -41.63 4.57 25.78
C ASN A 312 -42.13 3.35 24.97
N ALA A 313 -43.36 3.40 24.45
CA ALA A 313 -43.89 2.37 23.57
C ALA A 313 -43.25 2.50 22.17
N ILE A 314 -42.92 1.37 21.55
CA ILE A 314 -42.31 1.32 20.22
C ILE A 314 -43.35 0.71 19.28
N THR A 315 -43.73 1.44 18.25
CA THR A 315 -44.73 0.98 17.29
C THR A 315 -44.15 1.03 15.89
N ARG A 316 -44.38 -0.03 15.10
CA ARG A 316 -44.09 -0.01 13.67
C ARG A 316 -45.03 0.99 13.00
N ASP A 317 -44.48 2.00 12.33
CA ASP A 317 -45.24 3.09 11.70
C ASP A 317 -45.62 2.72 10.26
N HIS A 318 -44.62 2.44 9.42
CA HIS A 318 -44.82 2.00 8.03
C HIS A 318 -43.65 1.16 7.51
N GLU A 319 -43.86 0.52 6.36
CA GLU A 319 -42.85 -0.31 5.69
C GLU A 319 -42.51 0.29 4.33
N LEU A 320 -41.23 0.19 3.96
CA LEU A 320 -40.72 0.54 2.64
C LEU A 320 -40.71 -0.70 1.74
N PRO A 321 -40.88 -0.54 0.42
CA PRO A 321 -41.00 -1.67 -0.49
C PRO A 321 -39.74 -2.54 -0.48
N LEU A 322 -39.93 -3.86 -0.57
CA LEU A 322 -38.84 -4.80 -0.86
C LEU A 322 -38.35 -4.53 -2.28
N LEU A 323 -37.06 -4.22 -2.44
CA LEU A 323 -36.42 -4.07 -3.75
C LEU A 323 -35.36 -5.15 -3.93
N PRO A 324 -35.21 -5.71 -5.15
CA PRO A 324 -34.22 -6.74 -5.43
C PRO A 324 -32.79 -6.19 -5.36
N GLY A 325 -31.82 -7.10 -5.28
CA GLY A 325 -30.40 -6.76 -5.29
C GLY A 325 -29.86 -6.21 -3.96
N LEU A 326 -28.59 -5.80 -4.00
CA LEU A 326 -27.93 -5.14 -2.88
C LEU A 326 -28.42 -3.69 -2.76
N GLY A 327 -28.51 -3.21 -1.53
CA GLY A 327 -28.89 -1.84 -1.24
C GLY A 327 -28.46 -1.45 0.16
N ALA A 328 -28.29 -0.15 0.37
CA ALA A 328 -27.92 0.43 1.65
C ALA A 328 -28.87 1.57 2.00
N PHE A 329 -29.22 1.67 3.27
CA PHE A 329 -29.93 2.81 3.84
C PHE A 329 -28.96 3.71 4.59
N SER A 330 -29.34 4.96 4.74
CA SER A 330 -28.66 5.93 5.58
C SER A 330 -29.67 6.91 6.15
N THR A 331 -29.37 7.45 7.33
CA THR A 331 -30.20 8.47 7.99
C THR A 331 -29.52 9.81 7.90
N SER A 332 -30.31 10.86 7.66
CA SER A 332 -29.89 12.25 7.82
C SER A 332 -30.97 13.02 8.57
N SER A 333 -30.57 14.04 9.30
CA SER A 333 -31.49 14.85 10.10
C SER A 333 -31.11 16.33 10.05
N GLU A 334 -32.12 17.20 10.04
CA GLU A 334 -31.96 18.66 10.17
C GLU A 334 -33.07 19.18 11.09
N GLY A 335 -32.69 19.56 12.32
CA GLY A 335 -33.64 19.87 13.38
C GLY A 335 -34.52 18.66 13.70
N ALA A 336 -35.84 18.83 13.60
CA ALA A 336 -36.82 17.76 13.81
C ALA A 336 -36.97 16.82 12.61
N ASN A 337 -36.60 17.25 11.40
CA ASN A 337 -36.81 16.46 10.20
C ASN A 337 -35.80 15.32 10.15
N VAL A 338 -36.29 14.11 9.88
CA VAL A 338 -35.47 12.92 9.67
C VAL A 338 -35.80 12.34 8.30
N TRP A 339 -34.77 12.02 7.53
CA TRP A 339 -34.89 11.42 6.21
C TRP A 339 -34.10 10.12 6.13
N PHE A 340 -34.68 9.17 5.41
CA PHE A 340 -34.03 7.93 5.05
C PHE A 340 -33.70 7.96 3.56
N THR A 341 -32.40 7.83 3.25
CA THR A 341 -31.93 7.71 1.88
C THR A 341 -31.58 6.26 1.61
N ARG A 342 -32.17 5.67 0.57
CA ARG A 342 -31.86 4.34 0.08
C ARG A 342 -31.09 4.44 -1.23
N ILE A 343 -29.93 3.82 -1.27
CA ILE A 343 -29.16 3.61 -2.50
C ILE A 343 -29.31 2.16 -2.94
N THR A 344 -29.68 1.97 -4.20
CA THR A 344 -29.74 0.65 -4.85
C THR A 344 -28.81 0.64 -6.07
N GLU A 345 -28.76 -0.49 -6.76
CA GLU A 345 -28.02 -0.65 -8.01
C GLU A 345 -28.56 0.17 -9.18
N GLU A 346 -29.82 0.62 -9.10
CA GLU A 346 -30.49 1.34 -10.19
C GLU A 346 -30.78 2.81 -9.87
N GLU A 347 -30.89 3.18 -8.59
CA GLU A 347 -31.36 4.49 -8.20
C GLU A 347 -31.04 4.92 -6.76
N VAL A 348 -31.25 6.21 -6.50
CA VAL A 348 -31.30 6.79 -5.15
C VAL A 348 -32.74 7.22 -4.84
N ILE A 349 -33.26 6.77 -3.69
CA ILE A 349 -34.61 7.09 -3.20
C ILE A 349 -34.48 7.83 -1.87
N LEU A 350 -35.25 8.91 -1.72
CA LEU A 350 -35.39 9.67 -0.47
C LEU A 350 -36.81 9.54 0.05
N THR A 351 -36.95 9.16 1.33
CA THR A 351 -38.22 9.15 2.05
C THR A 351 -38.13 9.96 3.34
N SER A 352 -39.27 10.47 3.80
CA SER A 352 -39.37 11.07 5.14
C SER A 352 -39.49 9.98 6.19
N SER A 353 -39.06 10.24 7.43
CA SER A 353 -39.33 9.34 8.54
C SER A 353 -40.81 9.27 8.95
N SER A 354 -41.59 10.30 8.64
CA SER A 354 -43.01 10.39 9.03
C SER A 354 -43.97 9.87 7.96
N SER A 355 -43.47 9.41 6.80
CA SER A 355 -44.31 8.95 5.71
C SER A 355 -43.55 8.05 4.73
N HIS A 356 -44.24 7.03 4.22
CA HIS A 356 -43.77 6.19 3.12
C HIS A 356 -43.73 6.92 1.75
N ALA A 357 -44.13 8.20 1.70
CA ALA A 357 -44.09 8.99 0.48
C ALA A 357 -42.65 9.24 0.02
N ILE A 358 -42.40 8.96 -1.26
CA ILE A 358 -41.11 9.23 -1.91
C ILE A 358 -41.00 10.74 -2.14
N LEU A 359 -40.05 11.37 -1.46
CA LEU A 359 -39.74 12.79 -1.61
C LEU A 359 -38.88 13.05 -2.85
N GLY A 360 -38.07 12.07 -3.24
CA GLY A 360 -37.23 12.14 -4.42
C GLY A 360 -36.80 10.76 -4.89
N ARG A 361 -36.74 10.58 -6.21
CA ARG A 361 -36.28 9.35 -6.86
C ARG A 361 -35.40 9.75 -8.02
N TRP A 362 -34.15 9.30 -7.99
CA TRP A 362 -33.16 9.63 -9.01
C TRP A 362 -32.55 8.35 -9.57
N PRO A 363 -33.04 7.87 -10.73
CA PRO A 363 -32.42 6.74 -11.41
C PRO A 363 -31.05 7.13 -11.96
N TYR A 364 -30.13 6.16 -12.01
CA TYR A 364 -28.84 6.38 -12.63
C TYR A 364 -28.99 6.60 -14.14
N LYS A 365 -28.07 7.38 -14.72
CA LYS A 365 -28.03 7.59 -16.18
C LYS A 365 -27.61 6.29 -16.88
N ALA A 366 -28.15 6.05 -18.08
CA ALA A 366 -27.77 4.88 -18.88
C ALA A 366 -26.25 4.84 -19.11
N GLY A 367 -25.62 3.69 -18.83
CA GLY A 367 -24.18 3.49 -18.93
C GLY A 367 -23.37 3.79 -17.66
N THR A 368 -24.03 4.15 -16.54
CA THR A 368 -23.37 4.23 -15.23
C THR A 368 -23.06 2.80 -14.74
N GLU A 369 -21.89 2.58 -14.15
CA GLU A 369 -21.56 1.29 -13.50
C GLU A 369 -22.55 1.01 -12.36
N SER A 370 -22.96 -0.25 -12.21
CA SER A 370 -23.90 -0.65 -11.15
C SER A 370 -23.30 -0.38 -9.78
N VAL A 371 -24.08 0.28 -8.91
CA VAL A 371 -23.67 0.63 -7.55
C VAL A 371 -24.16 -0.44 -6.57
N SER A 372 -23.40 -1.52 -6.41
CA SER A 372 -23.66 -2.54 -5.38
C SER A 372 -23.14 -2.07 -4.02
N ALA A 373 -23.88 -1.17 -3.37
CA ALA A 373 -23.49 -0.56 -2.10
C ALA A 373 -23.65 -1.52 -0.91
N ILE A 374 -22.56 -1.72 -0.15
CA ILE A 374 -22.58 -2.42 1.15
C ILE A 374 -23.04 -1.46 2.25
N HIS A 375 -22.53 -0.24 2.27
CA HIS A 375 -22.90 0.74 3.29
C HIS A 375 -22.93 2.14 2.67
N ALA A 376 -23.73 3.03 3.26
CA ALA A 376 -23.89 4.38 2.76
C ALA A 376 -24.13 5.39 3.87
N VAL A 377 -23.73 6.62 3.64
CA VAL A 377 -24.04 7.79 4.46
C VAL A 377 -24.57 8.89 3.54
N SER A 378 -25.56 9.66 4.00
CA SER A 378 -26.15 10.71 3.18
C SER A 378 -26.26 12.03 3.91
N GLU A 379 -26.23 13.10 3.12
CA GLU A 379 -26.63 14.43 3.55
C GLU A 379 -27.75 14.91 2.63
N VAL A 380 -28.83 15.36 3.27
CA VAL A 380 -30.03 15.86 2.60
C VAL A 380 -30.16 17.34 2.90
N ILE A 381 -30.28 18.14 1.84
CA ILE A 381 -30.51 19.58 1.92
C ILE A 381 -31.87 19.87 1.28
N LYS A 382 -32.79 20.39 2.07
CA LYS A 382 -34.08 20.89 1.57
C LYS A 382 -33.88 22.25 0.89
N LYS A 383 -34.25 22.35 -0.40
CA LYS A 383 -34.24 23.60 -1.17
C LYS A 383 -35.58 24.33 -1.05
N ALA A 384 -35.69 25.49 -1.69
CA ALA A 384 -36.98 26.19 -1.80
C ALA A 384 -38.05 25.30 -2.46
N GLY A 385 -39.25 25.25 -1.89
CA GLY A 385 -40.32 24.33 -2.27
C GLY A 385 -40.10 22.90 -1.75
N ASP A 386 -40.68 21.91 -2.44
CA ASP A 386 -40.54 20.48 -2.12
C ASP A 386 -39.38 19.81 -2.90
N ASN A 387 -38.28 20.54 -3.11
CA ASN A 387 -37.13 20.04 -3.85
C ASN A 387 -35.97 19.70 -2.90
N PHE A 388 -35.32 18.57 -3.14
CA PHE A 388 -34.26 18.04 -2.27
C PHE A 388 -32.95 17.87 -3.06
N ALA A 389 -31.83 18.17 -2.40
CA ALA A 389 -30.51 17.76 -2.84
C ALA A 389 -29.99 16.68 -1.89
N VAL A 390 -29.60 15.55 -2.44
CA VAL A 390 -29.09 14.39 -1.72
C VAL A 390 -27.70 14.09 -2.22
N ARG A 391 -26.75 14.07 -1.28
CA ARG A 391 -25.40 13.55 -1.48
C ARG A 391 -25.32 12.24 -0.72
N CYS A 392 -25.00 11.15 -1.42
CA CYS A 392 -24.89 9.82 -0.83
C CYS A 392 -23.49 9.28 -1.11
N ALA A 393 -22.71 9.07 -0.06
CA ALA A 393 -21.41 8.42 -0.15
C ALA A 393 -21.60 6.94 0.19
N ALA A 394 -21.13 6.05 -0.69
CA ALA A 394 -21.34 4.61 -0.55
C ALA A 394 -20.03 3.84 -0.76
N VAL A 395 -19.88 2.77 0.01
CA VAL A 395 -18.82 1.77 -0.16
C VAL A 395 -19.40 0.60 -0.93
N THR A 396 -18.74 0.22 -2.02
CA THR A 396 -19.21 -0.87 -2.90
C THR A 396 -18.64 -2.22 -2.50
N THR A 397 -19.18 -3.30 -3.08
CA THR A 397 -18.61 -4.65 -2.96
C THR A 397 -17.19 -4.79 -3.49
N SER A 398 -16.75 -3.87 -4.36
CA SER A 398 -15.40 -3.79 -4.91
C SER A 398 -14.45 -2.94 -4.05
N ASP A 399 -14.87 -2.52 -2.85
CA ASP A 399 -14.14 -1.62 -1.94
C ASP A 399 -13.87 -0.24 -2.53
N ASP A 400 -14.65 0.18 -3.53
CA ASP A 400 -14.62 1.57 -3.98
C ASP A 400 -15.48 2.44 -3.07
N TRP A 401 -14.98 3.65 -2.80
CA TRP A 401 -15.75 4.70 -2.18
C TRP A 401 -16.22 5.67 -3.25
N LEU A 402 -17.53 5.76 -3.43
CA LEU A 402 -18.12 6.63 -4.45
C LEU A 402 -19.10 7.61 -3.81
N LEU A 403 -19.33 8.71 -4.53
CA LEU A 403 -20.36 9.68 -4.18
C LEU A 403 -21.36 9.82 -5.32
N VAL A 404 -22.63 9.67 -4.99
CA VAL A 404 -23.75 9.96 -5.86
C VAL A 404 -24.43 11.25 -5.40
N ARG A 405 -24.68 12.16 -6.33
CA ARG A 405 -25.45 13.38 -6.12
C ARG A 405 -26.71 13.34 -6.97
N ASN A 406 -27.89 13.24 -6.36
CA ASN A 406 -29.18 13.17 -7.05
C ASN A 406 -29.17 12.16 -8.24
N GLY A 407 -28.64 10.95 -8.03
CA GLY A 407 -28.55 9.90 -9.06
C GLY A 407 -27.41 10.06 -10.08
N GLU A 408 -26.56 11.08 -9.96
CA GLU A 408 -25.35 11.21 -10.78
C GLU A 408 -24.11 10.86 -9.96
N GLN A 409 -23.32 9.88 -10.43
CA GLN A 409 -22.04 9.55 -9.83
C GLN A 409 -21.06 10.71 -10.03
N ALA A 410 -20.71 11.39 -8.94
CA ALA A 410 -19.81 12.55 -8.95
C ALA A 410 -18.35 12.14 -9.06
N TRP A 411 -17.95 11.11 -8.28
CA TRP A 411 -16.61 10.56 -8.28
C TRP A 411 -16.61 9.13 -7.69
N SER A 412 -15.55 8.38 -7.97
CA SER A 412 -15.25 7.07 -7.37
C SER A 412 -13.77 7.00 -7.03
N ARG A 413 -13.45 6.48 -5.85
CA ARG A 413 -12.10 6.34 -5.30
C ARG A 413 -11.81 4.86 -5.05
N PRO A 414 -10.71 4.31 -5.57
CA PRO A 414 -10.37 2.90 -5.40
C PRO A 414 -9.71 2.64 -4.04
N GLU A 415 -10.44 2.89 -2.95
CA GLU A 415 -9.95 2.71 -1.57
C GLU A 415 -9.56 1.25 -1.26
N GLY A 416 -10.08 0.29 -2.03
CA GLY A 416 -9.67 -1.10 -1.99
C GLY A 416 -8.18 -1.35 -2.28
N LEU A 417 -7.47 -0.44 -2.94
CA LEU A 417 -6.02 -0.53 -3.19
C LEU A 417 -5.18 -0.41 -1.91
N THR A 418 -5.74 0.16 -0.86
CA THR A 418 -5.06 0.24 0.45
C THR A 418 -4.83 -1.14 1.04
N GLY A 419 -3.90 -1.27 1.98
CA GLY A 419 -3.57 -2.56 2.58
C GLY A 419 -2.95 -3.52 1.57
N GLY A 420 -2.21 -3.00 0.60
CA GLY A 420 -1.42 -3.80 -0.34
C GLY A 420 -0.35 -4.59 0.41
N VAL A 421 -0.32 -5.90 0.20
CA VAL A 421 0.60 -6.83 0.90
C VAL A 421 1.62 -7.47 -0.04
N ALA A 422 1.29 -7.60 -1.33
CA ALA A 422 2.22 -8.11 -2.33
C ALA A 422 1.90 -7.49 -3.69
N ALA A 423 2.93 -7.24 -4.51
CA ALA A 423 2.74 -6.79 -5.89
C ALA A 423 3.83 -7.36 -6.79
N ALA A 424 3.52 -7.49 -8.07
CA ALA A 424 4.47 -7.88 -9.10
C ALA A 424 4.17 -7.13 -10.42
N PHE A 425 5.23 -6.77 -11.14
CA PHE A 425 5.11 -6.28 -12.51
C PHE A 425 4.78 -7.44 -13.45
N ALA A 426 3.97 -7.16 -14.46
CA ALA A 426 3.65 -8.05 -15.55
C ALA A 426 3.78 -7.32 -16.88
N GLU A 427 4.27 -8.04 -17.88
CA GLU A 427 4.33 -7.55 -19.24
C GLU A 427 2.93 -7.56 -19.88
N ILE A 428 2.66 -6.58 -20.76
CA ILE A 428 1.44 -6.58 -21.57
C ILE A 428 1.61 -7.64 -22.68
N PRO A 429 0.71 -8.61 -22.83
CA PRO A 429 0.87 -9.70 -23.82
C PRO A 429 1.04 -9.16 -25.25
N GLU A 430 1.95 -9.74 -26.05
CA GLU A 430 2.01 -9.47 -27.50
C GLU A 430 0.83 -10.15 -28.20
N SER A 431 0.39 -9.60 -29.34
CA SER A 431 -0.26 -10.43 -30.35
C SER A 431 0.77 -11.48 -30.80
N GLU A 432 0.59 -12.72 -30.37
CA GLU A 432 1.54 -13.83 -30.54
C GLU A 432 1.95 -14.10 -32.00
N ASP A 433 1.31 -13.47 -32.99
CA ASP A 433 1.52 -13.70 -34.42
C ASP A 433 2.95 -13.42 -34.90
N LEU A 434 3.63 -12.36 -34.43
CA LEU A 434 4.98 -12.06 -34.91
C LEU A 434 6.06 -12.93 -34.25
N ALA A 435 5.97 -13.17 -32.95
CA ALA A 435 6.93 -14.02 -32.23
C ALA A 435 6.83 -15.49 -32.69
N LYS A 436 5.61 -16.03 -32.81
CA LYS A 436 5.39 -17.41 -33.30
C LYS A 436 5.84 -17.59 -34.74
N THR A 437 5.65 -16.58 -35.60
CA THR A 437 6.14 -16.65 -37.00
C THR A 437 7.66 -16.61 -37.07
N LEU A 438 8.33 -15.81 -36.24
CA LEU A 438 9.79 -15.78 -36.17
C LEU A 438 10.38 -17.09 -35.59
N GLU A 439 9.74 -17.68 -34.58
CA GLU A 439 10.13 -19.00 -34.05
C GLU A 439 9.91 -20.12 -35.07
N ALA A 440 8.81 -20.08 -35.83
CA ALA A 440 8.55 -21.02 -36.92
C ALA A 440 9.58 -20.88 -38.05
N GLU A 441 10.02 -19.65 -38.37
CA GLU A 441 11.09 -19.40 -39.35
C GLU A 441 12.42 -20.03 -38.90
N ALA A 442 12.77 -19.92 -37.61
CA ALA A 442 14.02 -20.42 -37.04
C ALA A 442 14.18 -21.95 -37.12
N HIS A 443 13.08 -22.69 -37.12
CA HIS A 443 13.06 -24.16 -37.21
C HIS A 443 12.80 -24.68 -38.64
N SER A 444 12.66 -23.78 -39.62
CA SER A 444 12.38 -24.14 -41.01
C SER A 444 13.64 -24.14 -41.88
N SER A 445 13.57 -24.74 -43.07
CA SER A 445 14.68 -24.69 -44.04
C SER A 445 14.97 -23.23 -44.48
N ILE A 446 16.21 -22.95 -44.88
CA ILE A 446 16.62 -21.59 -45.31
C ILE A 446 15.72 -21.03 -46.43
N LEU A 447 15.33 -21.87 -47.39
CA LEU A 447 14.48 -21.46 -48.51
C LEU A 447 13.04 -21.16 -48.05
N SER A 448 12.47 -21.99 -47.18
CA SER A 448 11.12 -21.77 -46.64
C SER A 448 11.08 -20.53 -45.75
N ALA A 449 12.08 -20.31 -44.90
CA ALA A 449 12.20 -19.10 -44.09
C ALA A 449 12.31 -17.84 -44.97
N TYR A 450 13.07 -17.89 -46.06
CA TYR A 450 13.20 -16.76 -46.99
C TYR A 450 11.89 -16.46 -47.72
N ILE A 451 11.20 -17.48 -48.25
CA ILE A 451 9.89 -17.31 -48.90
C ILE A 451 8.88 -16.75 -47.91
N HIS A 452 8.82 -17.30 -46.70
CA HIS A 452 7.94 -16.84 -45.63
C HIS A 452 8.19 -15.36 -45.29
N ARG A 453 9.46 -14.96 -45.14
CA ARG A 453 9.85 -13.57 -44.87
C ARG A 453 9.43 -12.61 -45.99
N VAL A 454 9.64 -12.99 -47.25
CA VAL A 454 9.27 -12.15 -48.40
C VAL A 454 7.75 -12.02 -48.50
N THR A 455 7.00 -13.11 -48.32
CA THR A 455 5.53 -13.09 -48.29
C THR A 455 5.04 -12.17 -47.17
N ARG A 456 5.56 -12.32 -45.94
CA ARG A 456 5.23 -11.43 -44.83
C ARG A 456 5.52 -9.97 -45.15
N HIS A 457 6.66 -9.63 -45.74
CA HIS A 457 6.96 -8.25 -46.12
C HIS A 457 6.03 -7.70 -47.21
N ILE A 458 5.54 -8.57 -48.11
CA ILE A 458 4.51 -8.21 -49.10
C ILE A 458 3.16 -8.01 -48.43
N ASP A 459 2.82 -8.83 -47.43
CA ASP A 459 1.59 -8.66 -46.65
C ASP A 459 1.66 -7.38 -45.79
N ASP A 460 2.81 -7.08 -45.19
CA ASP A 460 3.06 -5.85 -44.43
C ASP A 460 2.93 -4.58 -45.29
N LEU A 461 3.25 -4.68 -46.60
CA LEU A 461 3.10 -3.59 -47.56
C LEU A 461 1.63 -3.16 -47.74
N ALA A 462 0.65 -4.00 -47.40
CA ALA A 462 -0.76 -3.63 -47.41
C ALA A 462 -1.08 -2.50 -46.41
N TYR A 463 -0.30 -2.38 -45.32
CA TYR A 463 -0.42 -1.31 -44.31
C TYR A 463 0.39 -0.05 -44.64
N LEU A 464 1.21 -0.08 -45.70
CA LEU A 464 2.05 1.06 -46.09
C LEU A 464 1.23 2.33 -46.42
N PRO A 465 0.08 2.28 -47.11
CA PRO A 465 -0.73 3.47 -47.38
C PRO A 465 -1.16 4.19 -46.10
N ASP A 466 -1.64 3.45 -45.09
CA ASP A 466 -2.06 3.98 -43.79
C ASP A 466 -0.86 4.54 -43.02
N TYR A 467 0.29 3.85 -43.07
CA TYR A 467 1.53 4.34 -42.49
C TYR A 467 1.95 5.69 -43.11
N LEU A 468 1.99 5.79 -44.44
CA LEU A 468 2.35 7.03 -45.16
C LEU A 468 1.37 8.17 -44.86
N ALA A 469 0.07 7.87 -44.78
CA ALA A 469 -0.96 8.84 -44.39
C ALA A 469 -0.76 9.37 -42.96
N SER A 470 -0.16 8.57 -42.07
CA SER A 470 0.13 8.96 -40.68
C SER A 470 1.37 9.85 -40.52
N ILE A 471 2.28 9.89 -41.50
CA ILE A 471 3.57 10.61 -41.41
C ILE A 471 3.40 12.11 -41.14
N PRO A 472 2.55 12.86 -41.86
CA PRO A 472 2.38 14.29 -41.60
C PRO A 472 1.95 14.59 -40.16
N GLN A 473 1.00 13.81 -39.65
CA GLN A 473 0.48 13.96 -38.29
C GLN A 473 1.53 13.58 -37.23
N ARG A 474 2.29 12.49 -37.45
CA ARG A 474 3.42 12.09 -36.60
C ARG A 474 4.55 13.12 -36.60
N LEU A 475 4.83 13.75 -37.74
CA LEU A 475 5.85 14.78 -37.84
C LEU A 475 5.42 16.03 -37.07
N VAL A 476 4.19 16.49 -37.26
CA VAL A 476 3.64 17.65 -36.52
C VAL A 476 3.63 17.34 -35.02
N SER A 477 3.09 16.21 -34.59
CA SER A 477 3.04 15.83 -33.18
C SER A 477 4.44 15.71 -32.55
N SER A 478 5.41 15.15 -33.29
CA SER A 478 6.80 15.05 -32.83
C SER A 478 7.50 16.40 -32.67
N ILE A 479 7.09 17.43 -33.44
CA ILE A 479 7.65 18.79 -33.41
C ILE A 479 6.95 19.65 -32.36
N THR A 480 5.62 19.53 -32.23
CA THR A 480 4.81 20.32 -31.29
C THR A 480 4.74 19.70 -29.90
N GLY A 481 5.23 18.47 -29.72
CA GLY A 481 5.12 17.73 -28.46
C GLY A 481 3.69 17.29 -28.13
N ALA A 482 2.78 17.28 -29.12
CA ALA A 482 1.42 16.82 -28.91
C ALA A 482 1.42 15.28 -28.83
N GLU A 483 0.79 14.70 -27.80
CA GLU A 483 0.62 13.25 -27.72
C GLU A 483 -0.21 12.76 -28.91
N VAL A 484 0.29 11.75 -29.64
CA VAL A 484 -0.49 11.06 -30.67
C VAL A 484 -1.60 10.28 -29.96
N SER A 485 -2.84 10.42 -30.43
CA SER A 485 -4.07 9.89 -29.84
C SER A 485 -3.90 8.62 -29.01
N LYS A 486 -4.33 8.69 -27.74
CA LYS A 486 -4.41 7.56 -26.80
C LYS A 486 -5.16 6.40 -27.47
N THR A 487 -4.45 5.32 -27.81
CA THR A 487 -5.06 4.06 -28.18
C THR A 487 -5.94 3.58 -27.03
N GLU A 488 -7.22 3.32 -27.31
CA GLU A 488 -8.10 2.63 -26.37
C GLU A 488 -7.61 1.20 -26.18
N GLY A 489 -7.53 0.73 -24.92
CA GLY A 489 -7.00 -0.60 -24.58
C GLY A 489 -5.56 -0.60 -24.03
N LEU A 490 -5.06 -1.80 -23.74
CA LEU A 490 -3.69 -2.06 -23.28
C LEU A 490 -2.76 -2.12 -24.48
N SER A 491 -1.69 -1.32 -24.48
CA SER A 491 -0.70 -1.32 -25.56
C SER A 491 0.70 -1.11 -25.01
N ARG A 492 1.63 -1.96 -25.45
CA ARG A 492 3.06 -1.78 -25.18
C ARG A 492 3.60 -0.56 -25.91
N ASP A 493 4.51 0.13 -25.26
CA ASP A 493 5.32 1.17 -25.89
C ASP A 493 6.70 0.61 -26.30
N ALA A 494 7.39 1.31 -27.20
CA ALA A 494 8.69 0.88 -27.71
C ALA A 494 9.81 0.91 -26.64
N PHE A 495 9.63 1.66 -25.55
CA PHE A 495 10.61 1.81 -24.48
C PHE A 495 10.33 0.90 -23.28
N GLY A 496 9.19 0.18 -23.25
CA GLY A 496 8.82 -0.72 -22.18
C GLY A 496 8.43 -0.02 -20.88
N PHE A 497 7.90 1.20 -20.97
CA PHE A 497 7.33 1.95 -19.85
C PHE A 497 5.92 1.49 -19.48
N ASN A 498 5.15 1.01 -20.44
CA ASN A 498 3.81 0.52 -20.27
C ASN A 498 3.86 -0.94 -19.83
N LYS A 499 3.71 -1.14 -18.52
CA LYS A 499 3.57 -2.45 -17.90
C LYS A 499 2.31 -2.52 -17.06
N LEU A 500 1.92 -3.73 -16.71
CA LEU A 500 0.91 -3.98 -15.72
C LEU A 500 1.56 -4.18 -14.36
N VAL A 501 0.84 -3.82 -13.30
CA VAL A 501 1.16 -4.23 -11.94
C VAL A 501 -0.04 -4.95 -11.38
N VAL A 502 0.18 -6.15 -10.87
CA VAL A 502 -0.83 -6.87 -10.09
C VAL A 502 -0.56 -6.62 -8.62
N LEU A 503 -1.54 -6.04 -7.92
CA LEU A 503 -1.50 -5.77 -6.49
C LEU A 503 -2.45 -6.69 -5.74
N ALA A 504 -1.94 -7.44 -4.77
CA ALA A 504 -2.71 -8.20 -3.81
C ALA A 504 -2.89 -7.42 -2.51
N THR A 505 -4.11 -7.40 -2.01
CA THR A 505 -4.49 -6.66 -0.80
C THR A 505 -4.91 -7.62 0.29
N ARG A 506 -4.70 -7.22 1.55
CA ARG A 506 -5.07 -8.00 2.74
C ARG A 506 -6.56 -8.37 2.82
N ARG A 507 -7.43 -7.79 1.99
CA ARG A 507 -8.88 -8.06 1.95
C ARG A 507 -9.24 -9.23 1.03
N GLY A 508 -8.25 -9.97 0.52
CA GLY A 508 -8.49 -11.10 -0.38
C GLY A 508 -8.76 -10.67 -1.83
N LYS A 509 -8.33 -9.46 -2.21
CA LYS A 509 -8.59 -8.88 -3.54
C LYS A 509 -7.30 -8.66 -4.33
N LEU A 510 -7.40 -8.89 -5.64
CA LEU A 510 -6.35 -8.57 -6.62
C LEU A 510 -6.80 -7.41 -7.51
N PHE A 511 -5.86 -6.52 -7.81
CA PHE A 511 -6.06 -5.38 -8.71
C PHE A 511 -5.03 -5.41 -9.82
N GLY A 512 -5.47 -5.23 -11.06
CA GLY A 512 -4.59 -4.93 -12.19
C GLY A 512 -4.50 -3.43 -12.41
N LEU A 513 -3.28 -2.89 -12.43
CA LEU A 513 -2.99 -1.48 -12.65
C LEU A 513 -2.20 -1.29 -13.94
N ASP A 514 -2.59 -0.34 -14.78
CA ASP A 514 -1.84 0.07 -15.97
C ASP A 514 -0.87 1.22 -15.62
N VAL A 515 0.42 0.91 -15.54
CA VAL A 515 1.48 1.88 -15.24
C VAL A 515 1.60 2.94 -16.34
N GLY A 516 1.34 2.56 -17.59
CA GLY A 516 1.36 3.46 -18.74
C GLY A 516 0.23 4.49 -18.73
N LYS A 517 -0.85 4.22 -18.00
CA LYS A 517 -2.00 5.12 -17.81
C LYS A 517 -2.13 5.60 -16.37
N HIS A 518 -1.02 6.03 -15.77
CA HIS A 518 -0.95 6.62 -14.42
C HIS A 518 -1.55 5.71 -13.33
N GLY A 519 -1.32 4.39 -13.43
CA GLY A 519 -1.81 3.42 -12.46
C GLY A 519 -3.32 3.25 -12.45
N LYS A 520 -3.99 3.46 -13.60
CA LYS A 520 -5.44 3.23 -13.72
C LYS A 520 -5.76 1.76 -13.42
N VAL A 521 -6.75 1.53 -12.57
CA VAL A 521 -7.29 0.19 -12.31
C VAL A 521 -7.99 -0.32 -13.57
N ILE A 522 -7.51 -1.43 -14.13
CA ILE A 522 -8.06 -2.06 -15.34
C ILE A 522 -9.01 -3.21 -15.03
N TRP A 523 -8.79 -3.92 -13.92
CA TRP A 523 -9.65 -4.99 -13.44
C TRP A 523 -9.50 -5.17 -11.93
N LYS A 524 -10.52 -5.77 -11.32
CA LYS A 524 -10.60 -6.11 -9.90
C LYS A 524 -11.07 -7.55 -9.78
N LEU A 525 -10.44 -8.34 -8.93
CA LEU A 525 -10.79 -9.72 -8.67
C LEU A 525 -10.95 -9.96 -7.17
N ASP A 526 -12.14 -10.36 -6.76
CA ASP A 526 -12.42 -10.89 -5.43
C ASP A 526 -11.94 -12.34 -5.37
N ALA A 527 -10.70 -12.57 -4.93
CA ALA A 527 -10.11 -13.91 -4.87
C ALA A 527 -10.64 -14.71 -3.66
N PHE A 528 -10.66 -14.08 -2.49
CA PHE A 528 -11.07 -14.71 -1.23
C PHE A 528 -11.97 -13.79 -0.40
N LYS A 529 -12.92 -14.37 0.34
CA LYS A 529 -13.76 -13.64 1.28
C LYS A 529 -13.15 -13.72 2.67
N ILE A 530 -12.42 -12.67 3.06
CA ILE A 530 -11.73 -12.60 4.35
C ILE A 530 -12.72 -12.14 5.45
N PRO A 531 -12.85 -12.85 6.58
CA PRO A 531 -13.66 -12.41 7.71
C PRO A 531 -13.26 -11.04 8.27
N ARG A 532 -14.18 -10.36 8.97
CA ARG A 532 -13.86 -9.10 9.66
C ARG A 532 -12.81 -9.33 10.74
N GLY A 533 -11.84 -8.42 10.83
CA GLY A 533 -10.75 -8.47 11.81
C GLY A 533 -9.59 -9.39 11.44
N SER A 534 -9.74 -10.27 10.45
CA SER A 534 -8.62 -11.04 9.88
C SER A 534 -8.07 -10.38 8.62
N SER A 535 -6.90 -10.85 8.19
CA SER A 535 -6.19 -10.33 7.03
C SER A 535 -5.63 -11.47 6.21
N TRP A 536 -5.68 -11.35 4.88
CA TRP A 536 -5.03 -12.28 3.97
C TRP A 536 -3.51 -12.18 4.10
N ASP A 537 -2.91 -13.21 4.68
CA ASP A 537 -1.47 -13.32 4.89
C ASP A 537 -0.81 -13.91 3.63
N VAL A 538 -0.52 -13.05 2.66
CA VAL A 538 0.11 -13.42 1.40
C VAL A 538 1.59 -13.75 1.60
N LYS A 539 2.00 -14.97 1.23
CA LYS A 539 3.39 -15.45 1.33
C LYS A 539 4.19 -15.33 0.05
N GLY A 540 3.53 -15.20 -1.11
CA GLY A 540 4.22 -15.00 -2.37
C GLY A 540 3.29 -14.58 -3.50
N ILE A 541 3.86 -13.84 -4.45
CA ILE A 541 3.26 -13.47 -5.72
C ILE A 541 4.29 -13.74 -6.82
N PHE A 542 3.84 -14.37 -7.90
CA PHE A 542 4.70 -14.68 -9.05
C PHE A 542 3.95 -14.42 -10.34
N VAL A 543 4.60 -13.72 -11.27
CA VAL A 543 4.08 -13.48 -12.61
C VAL A 543 4.87 -14.35 -13.59
N GLU A 544 4.15 -15.15 -14.37
CA GLU A 544 4.70 -15.92 -15.48
C GLU A 544 4.26 -15.26 -16.79
N ASP A 545 5.08 -14.33 -17.29
CA ASP A 545 4.75 -13.52 -18.48
C ASP A 545 4.45 -14.39 -19.71
N ALA A 546 5.15 -15.52 -19.87
CA ALA A 546 4.95 -16.47 -20.97
C ALA A 546 3.54 -17.05 -21.03
N LYS A 547 2.85 -17.18 -19.89
CA LYS A 547 1.45 -17.63 -19.81
C LYS A 547 0.48 -16.48 -19.55
N SER A 548 0.99 -15.26 -19.34
CA SER A 548 0.22 -14.10 -18.88
C SER A 548 -0.59 -14.40 -17.62
N HIS A 549 0.01 -15.15 -16.69
CA HIS A 549 -0.62 -15.57 -15.44
C HIS A 549 0.10 -14.96 -14.24
N VAL A 550 -0.69 -14.63 -13.21
CA VAL A 550 -0.20 -14.27 -11.88
C VAL A 550 -0.70 -15.30 -10.87
N THR A 551 0.21 -15.82 -10.07
CA THR A 551 -0.08 -16.76 -8.97
C THR A 551 0.16 -16.05 -7.65
N VAL A 552 -0.82 -16.10 -6.74
CA VAL A 552 -0.70 -15.57 -5.38
C VAL A 552 -1.01 -16.68 -4.38
N ARG A 553 -0.13 -16.86 -3.38
CA ARG A 553 -0.28 -17.88 -2.32
C ARG A 553 -0.39 -17.22 -0.96
N GLY A 554 -1.28 -17.76 -0.12
CA GLY A 554 -1.44 -17.32 1.27
C GLY A 554 -1.06 -18.39 2.29
N PHE A 555 -1.07 -17.98 3.56
CA PHE A 555 -0.58 -18.76 4.69
C PHE A 555 -1.39 -20.04 4.96
N HIS A 556 -2.71 -20.02 4.76
CA HIS A 556 -3.59 -21.14 5.06
C HIS A 556 -3.65 -22.18 3.93
N GLY A 557 -2.69 -22.13 2.99
CA GLY A 557 -2.56 -23.07 1.88
C GLY A 557 -3.40 -22.68 0.65
N GLU A 558 -4.15 -21.60 0.72
CA GLU A 558 -4.92 -21.05 -0.39
C GLU A 558 -4.02 -20.45 -1.48
N TYR A 559 -4.45 -20.57 -2.74
CA TYR A 559 -3.82 -19.84 -3.84
C TYR A 559 -4.83 -19.48 -4.92
N VAL A 560 -4.48 -18.46 -5.69
CA VAL A 560 -5.25 -18.02 -6.86
C VAL A 560 -4.33 -17.79 -8.03
N VAL A 561 -4.75 -18.25 -9.21
CA VAL A 561 -4.13 -17.95 -10.50
C VAL A 561 -5.11 -17.12 -11.32
N ALA A 562 -4.67 -15.95 -11.76
CA ALA A 562 -5.47 -15.07 -12.60
C ALA A 562 -4.68 -14.65 -13.85
N LYS A 563 -5.39 -14.25 -14.90
CA LYS A 563 -4.76 -13.60 -16.05
C LYS A 563 -4.31 -12.18 -15.69
N THR A 564 -3.10 -11.80 -16.10
CA THR A 564 -2.49 -10.49 -15.76
C THR A 564 -3.21 -9.31 -16.43
N ASP A 565 -3.72 -9.50 -17.65
CA ASP A 565 -4.35 -8.47 -18.49
C ASP A 565 -5.84 -8.22 -18.18
N THR A 566 -6.56 -9.27 -17.78
CA THR A 566 -8.02 -9.28 -17.66
C THR A 566 -8.50 -9.56 -16.23
N GLY A 567 -7.64 -10.07 -15.35
CA GLY A 567 -8.03 -10.48 -14.00
C GLY A 567 -8.92 -11.73 -13.97
N LYS A 568 -9.12 -12.40 -15.11
CA LYS A 568 -9.95 -13.61 -15.16
C LYS A 568 -9.28 -14.71 -14.35
N MET A 569 -9.99 -15.22 -13.35
CA MET A 569 -9.56 -16.36 -12.54
C MET A 569 -9.42 -17.61 -13.43
N VAL A 570 -8.25 -18.24 -13.36
CA VAL A 570 -7.87 -19.45 -14.10
C VAL A 570 -7.95 -20.66 -13.19
N ASP A 571 -7.40 -20.52 -11.99
CA ASP A 571 -7.39 -21.57 -10.97
C ASP A 571 -7.49 -20.95 -9.57
N VAL A 572 -8.07 -21.68 -8.64
CA VAL A 572 -8.22 -21.26 -7.25
C VAL A 572 -8.27 -22.47 -6.33
N MET A 573 -7.55 -22.39 -5.23
CA MET A 573 -7.61 -23.37 -4.15
C MET A 573 -7.99 -22.65 -2.86
N PRO A 574 -9.09 -23.06 -2.21
CA PRO A 574 -9.55 -22.41 -0.98
C PRO A 574 -8.70 -22.80 0.23
N GLU A 575 -8.85 -22.03 1.31
CA GLU A 575 -8.18 -22.24 2.59
C GLU A 575 -8.35 -23.68 3.12
N GLY A 576 -7.29 -24.24 3.71
CA GLY A 576 -7.31 -25.58 4.30
C GLY A 576 -7.22 -26.74 3.30
N SER A 577 -7.24 -26.47 1.99
CA SER A 577 -7.04 -27.50 0.95
C SER A 577 -5.59 -27.98 0.87
N TRP A 578 -4.65 -27.20 1.40
CA TRP A 578 -3.23 -27.51 1.47
C TRP A 578 -2.70 -27.24 2.88
N ALA A 579 -1.53 -27.80 3.17
CA ALA A 579 -0.84 -27.53 4.42
C ALA A 579 -0.50 -26.04 4.54
N GLN A 580 -0.38 -25.58 5.80
CA GLN A 580 0.01 -24.21 6.09
C GLN A 580 1.35 -23.88 5.43
N THR A 581 1.37 -22.76 4.72
CA THR A 581 2.51 -22.27 3.95
C THR A 581 3.16 -21.13 4.72
N GLN A 582 4.35 -21.34 5.25
CA GLN A 582 5.11 -20.33 6.01
C GLN A 582 5.72 -19.26 5.10
N ALA A 583 6.16 -19.66 3.91
CA ALA A 583 6.76 -18.80 2.90
C ALA A 583 6.52 -19.38 1.50
N ALA A 584 6.87 -18.63 0.45
CA ALA A 584 6.87 -19.17 -0.90
C ALA A 584 8.17 -18.80 -1.62
N ALA A 585 8.65 -19.70 -2.47
CA ALA A 585 9.88 -19.52 -3.23
C ALA A 585 9.59 -19.69 -4.73
N ILE A 586 10.17 -18.83 -5.57
CA ILE A 586 10.13 -19.03 -7.02
C ILE A 586 11.24 -20.01 -7.36
N VAL A 587 10.89 -21.12 -8.00
CA VAL A 587 11.82 -22.20 -8.34
C VAL A 587 11.68 -22.56 -9.81
N ASP A 588 12.81 -22.86 -10.47
CA ASP A 588 12.79 -23.38 -11.82
C ASP A 588 12.67 -24.90 -11.81
N SER A 589 11.83 -25.43 -12.68
CA SER A 589 11.67 -26.87 -12.86
C SER A 589 11.81 -27.28 -14.33
N PRO A 590 11.87 -28.59 -14.65
CA PRO A 590 11.73 -29.07 -16.02
C PRO A 590 10.44 -28.60 -16.72
N SER A 591 9.35 -28.38 -15.96
CA SER A 591 8.05 -27.90 -16.49
C SER A 591 7.95 -26.38 -16.60
N GLY A 592 8.98 -25.64 -16.21
CA GLY A 592 9.00 -24.18 -16.15
C GLY A 592 9.07 -23.65 -14.71
N PRO A 593 9.16 -22.32 -14.55
CA PRO A 593 9.19 -21.68 -13.25
C PRO A 593 7.82 -21.79 -12.56
N TRP A 594 7.84 -21.97 -11.25
CA TRP A 594 6.61 -21.96 -10.45
C TRP A 594 6.87 -21.43 -9.05
N LEU A 595 5.78 -21.02 -8.38
CA LEU A 595 5.83 -20.56 -7.00
C LEU A 595 5.62 -21.76 -6.07
N ALA A 596 6.69 -22.26 -5.46
CA ALA A 596 6.67 -23.37 -4.53
C ALA A 596 6.20 -22.95 -3.13
N PRO A 597 5.22 -23.65 -2.53
CA PRO A 597 4.84 -23.44 -1.14
C PRO A 597 5.91 -24.03 -0.22
N VAL A 598 6.39 -23.24 0.73
CA VAL A 598 7.28 -23.70 1.81
C VAL A 598 6.42 -23.89 3.04
N GLY A 599 6.21 -25.13 3.44
CA GLY A 599 5.43 -25.51 4.61
C GLY A 599 6.08 -25.13 5.94
N VAL A 600 5.35 -25.33 7.03
CA VAL A 600 5.86 -25.11 8.39
C VAL A 600 7.11 -25.96 8.64
N GLY A 601 8.18 -25.32 9.11
CA GLY A 601 9.47 -25.98 9.34
C GLY A 601 10.38 -26.05 8.11
N GLY A 602 9.98 -25.39 7.02
CA GLY A 602 10.79 -25.24 5.83
C GLY A 602 10.58 -26.33 4.78
N ALA A 603 9.72 -27.31 5.02
CA ALA A 603 9.51 -28.41 4.06
C ALA A 603 8.65 -27.96 2.88
N ILE A 604 9.15 -28.11 1.66
CA ILE A 604 8.34 -28.02 0.43
C ILE A 604 7.69 -29.39 0.17
N GLY A 605 8.37 -30.46 0.55
CA GLY A 605 7.95 -31.84 0.42
C GLY A 605 8.34 -32.46 -0.93
N ASP A 606 8.01 -33.74 -1.08
CA ASP A 606 8.26 -34.50 -2.30
C ASP A 606 7.37 -33.99 -3.43
N VAL A 607 7.96 -33.76 -4.60
CA VAL A 607 7.26 -33.25 -5.79
C VAL A 607 7.47 -34.20 -6.97
N PRO A 608 6.58 -34.22 -7.97
CA PRO A 608 6.85 -34.95 -9.21
C PRO A 608 8.19 -34.50 -9.82
N ALA A 609 8.97 -35.42 -10.40
CA ALA A 609 10.29 -35.09 -10.94
C ALA A 609 10.28 -33.93 -11.96
N ALA A 610 9.18 -33.78 -12.70
CA ALA A 610 8.99 -32.68 -13.64
C ALA A 610 8.83 -31.29 -12.99
N TRP A 611 8.53 -31.23 -11.69
CA TRP A 611 8.35 -30.01 -10.89
C TRP A 611 9.49 -29.80 -9.88
N ALA A 612 10.47 -30.71 -9.86
CA ALA A 612 11.63 -30.64 -8.98
C ALA A 612 12.39 -29.31 -9.16
N PRO A 613 12.64 -28.57 -8.07
CA PRO A 613 13.52 -27.42 -8.09
C PRO A 613 14.90 -27.77 -8.63
N LYS A 614 15.36 -27.00 -9.63
CA LYS A 614 16.71 -27.13 -10.18
C LYS A 614 17.77 -26.49 -9.30
N GLN A 615 17.38 -25.50 -8.50
CA GLN A 615 18.26 -24.78 -7.59
C GLN A 615 18.18 -25.33 -6.17
N THR A 616 19.21 -25.07 -5.36
CA THR A 616 19.13 -25.18 -3.90
C THR A 616 18.16 -24.12 -3.37
N VAL A 617 17.12 -24.55 -2.65
CA VAL A 617 16.12 -23.64 -2.09
C VAL A 617 16.42 -23.37 -0.62
N VAL A 618 16.55 -22.10 -0.24
CA VAL A 618 16.78 -21.72 1.17
C VAL A 618 15.45 -21.52 1.88
N VAL A 619 15.27 -22.23 2.97
CA VAL A 619 14.04 -22.24 3.77
C VAL A 619 14.35 -22.00 5.23
N ARG A 620 13.36 -21.53 5.99
CA ARG A 620 13.47 -21.34 7.44
C ARG A 620 12.88 -22.55 8.16
N GLY A 621 13.66 -23.15 9.06
CA GLY A 621 13.25 -24.27 9.90
C GLY A 621 12.41 -23.85 11.12
N THR A 622 11.99 -24.84 11.93
CA THR A 622 11.08 -24.62 13.06
C THR A 622 11.73 -23.87 14.21
N ASN A 623 13.03 -24.03 14.42
CA ASN A 623 13.78 -23.40 15.51
C ASN A 623 14.41 -22.07 15.08
N GLY A 624 14.04 -21.56 13.90
CA GLY A 624 14.58 -20.33 13.33
C GLY A 624 15.91 -20.52 12.59
N GLU A 625 16.39 -21.75 12.43
CA GLU A 625 17.51 -22.09 11.54
C GLU A 625 17.17 -21.84 10.06
N LEU A 626 18.19 -21.72 9.22
CA LEU A 626 18.05 -21.78 7.76
C LEU A 626 18.52 -23.13 7.26
N LYS A 627 17.84 -23.69 6.24
CA LYS A 627 18.20 -24.94 5.59
C LYS A 627 18.31 -24.72 4.09
N GLY A 628 19.30 -25.36 3.46
CA GLY A 628 19.37 -25.49 2.02
C GLY A 628 18.76 -26.82 1.59
N LEU A 629 17.74 -26.79 0.74
CA LEU A 629 17.07 -27.97 0.23
C LEU A 629 17.50 -28.27 -1.20
N THR A 630 17.80 -29.54 -1.47
CA THR A 630 18.07 -30.10 -2.79
C THR A 630 17.15 -31.29 -3.05
N TYR A 631 17.02 -31.70 -4.31
CA TYR A 631 16.11 -32.78 -4.70
C TYR A 631 16.83 -33.90 -5.43
N ILE A 632 16.51 -35.14 -5.07
CA ILE A 632 16.98 -36.34 -5.75
C ILE A 632 15.78 -37.06 -6.37
N ASP A 633 15.86 -37.37 -7.66
CA ASP A 633 14.83 -38.17 -8.34
C ASP A 633 14.94 -39.64 -7.93
N GLU A 634 13.89 -40.13 -7.25
CA GLU A 634 13.69 -41.53 -6.94
C GLU A 634 12.37 -42.00 -7.58
N ASP A 635 12.48 -42.82 -8.62
CA ASP A 635 11.35 -43.45 -9.33
C ASP A 635 10.29 -42.44 -9.85
N GLY A 636 10.74 -41.28 -10.37
CA GLY A 636 9.87 -40.25 -10.96
C GLY A 636 9.25 -39.30 -9.93
N THR A 637 9.60 -39.46 -8.66
CA THR A 637 9.29 -38.52 -7.58
C THR A 637 10.60 -37.91 -7.08
N ALA A 638 10.69 -36.59 -7.13
CA ALA A 638 11.82 -35.87 -6.57
C ALA A 638 11.65 -35.74 -5.06
N LYS A 639 12.52 -36.42 -4.31
CA LYS A 639 12.55 -36.39 -2.85
C LYS A 639 13.38 -35.24 -2.33
N GLU A 640 12.84 -34.57 -1.32
CA GLU A 640 13.51 -33.47 -0.63
C GLU A 640 14.68 -33.98 0.22
N GLN A 641 15.83 -33.31 0.13
CA GLN A 641 17.01 -33.57 0.94
C GLN A 641 17.58 -32.26 1.50
N VAL A 642 17.92 -32.25 2.78
CA VAL A 642 18.66 -31.12 3.40
C VAL A 642 20.14 -31.24 3.05
N ALA A 643 20.66 -30.25 2.33
CA ALA A 643 22.06 -30.15 1.93
C ALA A 643 22.93 -29.50 3.02
N TRP A 644 22.42 -28.45 3.67
CA TRP A 644 23.11 -27.73 4.73
C TRP A 644 22.12 -27.08 5.71
N GLU A 645 22.61 -26.76 6.91
CA GLU A 645 21.85 -26.04 7.94
C GLU A 645 22.71 -24.91 8.55
N PHE A 646 22.11 -23.74 8.71
CA PHE A 646 22.70 -22.59 9.40
C PHE A 646 21.86 -22.24 10.62
N THR A 647 22.46 -22.35 11.80
CA THR A 647 21.83 -21.96 13.06
C THR A 647 22.43 -20.64 13.54
N PRO A 648 21.63 -19.60 13.81
CA PRO A 648 22.11 -18.38 14.44
C PRO A 648 22.81 -18.67 15.79
N PRO A 649 23.78 -17.83 16.22
CA PRO A 649 24.38 -17.96 17.54
C PRO A 649 23.33 -17.96 18.67
N ALA A 650 23.64 -18.59 19.80
CA ALA A 650 22.68 -18.71 20.90
C ALA A 650 22.13 -17.34 21.36
N GLY A 651 20.80 -17.22 21.40
CA GLY A 651 20.08 -16.00 21.78
C GLY A 651 19.98 -14.94 20.66
N PHE A 652 20.42 -15.26 19.44
CA PHE A 652 20.17 -14.45 18.25
C PHE A 652 18.97 -14.98 17.47
N GLU A 653 18.13 -14.07 16.97
CA GLU A 653 16.96 -14.40 16.15
C GLU A 653 17.06 -13.70 14.78
N ILE A 654 16.69 -14.40 13.71
CA ILE A 654 16.67 -13.84 12.35
C ILE A 654 15.51 -12.85 12.21
N VAL A 655 15.83 -11.60 11.86
CA VAL A 655 14.87 -10.50 11.68
C VAL A 655 14.69 -10.08 10.21
N ASN A 656 15.73 -10.20 9.39
CA ASN A 656 15.68 -9.82 7.98
C ASN A 656 16.59 -10.73 7.14
N ILE A 657 16.13 -11.07 5.93
CA ILE A 657 16.92 -11.78 4.92
C ILE A 657 16.83 -10.97 3.63
N ALA A 658 17.97 -10.47 3.16
CA ALA A 658 18.04 -9.78 1.87
C ALA A 658 18.60 -10.73 0.81
N THR A 659 17.87 -10.85 -0.28
CA THR A 659 18.26 -11.63 -1.46
C THR A 659 18.57 -10.70 -2.62
N ARG A 660 19.34 -11.21 -3.57
CA ARG A 660 19.63 -10.50 -4.80
C ARG A 660 18.35 -10.38 -5.65
N PRO A 661 18.09 -9.22 -6.29
CA PRO A 661 16.98 -9.09 -7.24
C PRO A 661 17.07 -10.11 -8.36
N VAL A 662 15.92 -10.63 -8.81
CA VAL A 662 15.84 -11.64 -9.88
C VAL A 662 16.48 -11.13 -11.17
N HIS A 663 16.29 -9.84 -11.49
CA HIS A 663 16.95 -9.19 -12.61
C HIS A 663 18.04 -8.22 -12.13
N ASP A 664 19.26 -8.72 -12.00
CA ASP A 664 20.43 -7.94 -11.62
C ASP A 664 21.64 -8.27 -12.52
N PRO A 665 21.63 -7.86 -13.80
CA PRO A 665 22.78 -8.07 -14.69
C PRO A 665 24.02 -7.29 -14.22
N ILE A 666 25.20 -7.83 -14.53
CA ILE A 666 26.50 -7.26 -14.15
C ILE A 666 27.20 -6.72 -15.40
N ALA A 667 27.32 -5.41 -15.51
CA ALA A 667 27.97 -4.76 -16.64
C ALA A 667 29.51 -4.84 -16.62
N SER A 668 30.12 -4.87 -15.43
CA SER A 668 31.58 -4.90 -15.28
C SER A 668 32.00 -5.80 -14.12
N ILE A 669 32.96 -6.68 -14.39
CA ILE A 669 33.55 -7.63 -13.43
C ILE A 669 34.45 -6.98 -12.37
N GLY A 670 34.90 -5.75 -12.62
CA GLY A 670 35.87 -5.07 -11.77
C GLY A 670 35.70 -3.56 -11.78
N ARG A 671 36.30 -2.91 -10.81
CA ARG A 671 36.37 -1.45 -10.71
C ARG A 671 37.80 -0.98 -10.99
N VAL A 672 37.95 -0.04 -11.91
CA VAL A 672 39.25 0.56 -12.22
C VAL A 672 39.57 1.62 -11.15
N LEU A 673 40.76 1.54 -10.58
CA LEU A 673 41.28 2.44 -9.55
C LEU A 673 42.03 3.63 -10.18
N GLY A 674 42.29 4.67 -9.38
CA GLY A 674 43.07 5.84 -9.81
C GLY A 674 44.45 5.54 -10.40
N ASP A 675 45.09 4.43 -10.00
CA ASP A 675 46.38 3.97 -10.52
C ASP A 675 46.26 3.04 -11.75
N ARG A 676 45.06 2.96 -12.35
CA ARG A 676 44.70 2.08 -13.48
C ARG A 676 44.74 0.58 -13.17
N LYS A 677 44.91 0.19 -11.91
CA LYS A 677 44.69 -1.20 -11.51
C LYS A 677 43.21 -1.48 -11.38
N VAL A 678 42.84 -2.75 -11.36
CA VAL A 678 41.46 -3.22 -11.30
C VAL A 678 41.26 -3.94 -9.98
N ARG A 679 40.20 -3.59 -9.26
CA ARG A 679 39.72 -4.38 -8.13
C ARG A 679 38.55 -5.23 -8.61
N TYR A 680 38.74 -6.55 -8.62
CA TYR A 680 37.71 -7.48 -9.09
C TYR A 680 36.61 -7.65 -8.05
N LYS A 681 35.36 -7.57 -8.50
CA LYS A 681 34.19 -7.67 -7.65
C LYS A 681 33.94 -9.13 -7.31
N TYR A 682 33.53 -9.40 -6.08
CA TYR A 682 33.07 -10.73 -5.72
C TYR A 682 31.62 -10.90 -6.18
N LEU A 683 31.40 -11.71 -7.21
CA LEU A 683 30.14 -11.80 -7.95
C LEU A 683 29.48 -13.18 -7.82
N ASN A 684 29.34 -13.65 -6.59
CA ASN A 684 28.63 -14.89 -6.32
C ASN A 684 27.09 -14.66 -6.41
N PRO A 685 26.39 -15.26 -7.40
CA PRO A 685 24.95 -15.09 -7.58
C PRO A 685 24.13 -15.75 -6.47
N ASN A 686 24.73 -16.67 -5.72
CA ASN A 686 24.12 -17.48 -4.68
C ASN A 686 24.36 -16.86 -3.30
N THR A 687 24.32 -15.52 -3.18
CA THR A 687 24.55 -14.84 -1.90
C THR A 687 23.26 -14.34 -1.28
N ILE A 688 23.16 -14.50 0.04
CA ILE A 688 22.09 -13.93 0.86
C ILE A 688 22.69 -13.22 2.06
N VAL A 689 22.04 -12.14 2.51
CA VAL A 689 22.41 -11.42 3.72
C VAL A 689 21.39 -11.73 4.80
N VAL A 690 21.86 -12.26 5.93
CA VAL A 690 21.03 -12.66 7.06
C VAL A 690 21.35 -11.74 8.24
N SER A 691 20.33 -11.02 8.70
CA SER A 691 20.42 -10.14 9.87
C SER A 691 19.79 -10.82 11.08
N THR A 692 20.55 -10.88 12.17
CA THR A 692 20.13 -11.52 13.42
C THR A 692 20.30 -10.57 14.60
N VAL A 693 19.35 -10.56 15.54
CA VAL A 693 19.41 -9.68 16.72
C VAL A 693 19.41 -10.47 18.01
N ASN A 694 20.13 -9.95 19.01
CA ASN A 694 20.06 -10.41 20.39
C ASN A 694 19.52 -9.26 21.25
N ALA A 695 18.24 -9.34 21.63
CA ALA A 695 17.57 -8.30 22.41
C ALA A 695 18.21 -8.07 23.80
N ALA A 696 18.65 -9.14 24.46
CA ALA A 696 19.26 -9.06 25.79
C ALA A 696 20.62 -8.33 25.78
N LYS A 697 21.35 -8.40 24.66
CA LYS A 697 22.65 -7.74 24.47
C LYS A 697 22.58 -6.46 23.64
N SER A 698 21.39 -6.08 23.13
CA SER A 698 21.22 -4.99 22.17
C SER A 698 22.23 -5.07 21.01
N THR A 699 22.39 -6.26 20.44
CA THR A 699 23.42 -6.53 19.41
C THR A 699 22.76 -7.02 18.12
N LEU A 700 23.19 -6.49 16.98
CA LEU A 700 22.85 -6.96 15.64
C LEU A 700 24.06 -7.69 15.05
N SER A 701 23.86 -8.86 14.46
CA SER A 701 24.88 -9.56 13.67
C SER A 701 24.37 -9.75 12.24
N VAL A 702 25.15 -9.27 11.28
CA VAL A 702 24.87 -9.36 9.85
C VAL A 702 25.86 -10.34 9.25
N SER A 703 25.34 -11.42 8.66
CA SER A 703 26.12 -12.48 8.04
C SER A 703 25.79 -12.60 6.56
N LEU A 704 26.82 -12.68 5.72
CA LEU A 704 26.72 -13.01 4.30
C LEU A 704 26.91 -14.52 4.16
N LEU A 705 25.93 -15.21 3.59
CA LEU A 705 25.95 -16.64 3.39
C LEU A 705 25.90 -16.99 1.91
N ASP A 706 26.53 -18.10 1.53
CA ASP A 706 26.27 -18.78 0.26
C ASP A 706 25.01 -19.67 0.40
N SER A 707 24.01 -19.44 -0.45
CA SER A 707 22.72 -20.13 -0.44
C SER A 707 22.77 -21.56 -0.97
N VAL A 708 23.85 -21.95 -1.66
CA VAL A 708 24.06 -23.30 -2.19
C VAL A 708 24.86 -24.15 -1.22
N SER A 709 25.97 -23.64 -0.67
CA SER A 709 26.85 -24.40 0.24
C SER A 709 26.51 -24.22 1.73
N GLY A 710 25.84 -23.13 2.11
CA GLY A 710 25.59 -22.76 3.51
C GLY A 710 26.78 -22.12 4.21
N GLU A 711 27.89 -21.87 3.50
CA GLU A 711 29.09 -21.28 4.07
C GLU A 711 28.86 -19.81 4.47
N VAL A 712 29.35 -19.43 5.65
CA VAL A 712 29.37 -18.03 6.09
C VAL A 712 30.57 -17.33 5.47
N LEU A 713 30.32 -16.54 4.42
CA LEU A 713 31.35 -15.84 3.66
C LEU A 713 31.93 -14.64 4.41
N HIS A 714 31.09 -13.95 5.18
CA HIS A 714 31.48 -12.81 6.00
C HIS A 714 30.48 -12.62 7.15
N SER A 715 30.92 -12.13 8.31
CA SER A 715 30.03 -11.78 9.42
C SER A 715 30.56 -10.59 10.20
N THR A 716 29.67 -9.66 10.54
CA THR A 716 29.97 -8.46 11.33
C THR A 716 28.91 -8.23 12.39
N SER A 717 29.31 -7.74 13.57
CA SER A 717 28.42 -7.44 14.70
C SER A 717 28.45 -5.97 15.08
N TYR A 718 27.28 -5.43 15.43
CA TYR A 718 27.04 -4.05 15.85
C TYR A 718 26.40 -4.04 17.25
N GLU A 719 27.02 -3.33 18.18
CA GLU A 719 26.55 -3.17 19.56
C GLU A 719 25.66 -1.93 19.71
N GLY A 720 24.80 -1.91 20.74
CA GLY A 720 23.94 -0.77 21.05
C GLY A 720 22.74 -0.61 20.11
N VAL A 721 22.33 -1.67 19.40
CA VAL A 721 21.19 -1.64 18.47
C VAL A 721 19.87 -1.76 19.23
N ASP A 722 18.92 -0.87 18.89
CA ASP A 722 17.56 -0.93 19.39
C ASP A 722 16.76 -1.98 18.61
N THR A 723 16.57 -3.15 19.22
CA THR A 723 15.90 -4.30 18.58
C THR A 723 14.39 -4.12 18.43
N ASN A 724 13.80 -3.08 19.01
CA ASN A 724 12.38 -2.76 18.84
C ASN A 724 12.11 -1.96 17.55
N LYS A 725 13.17 -1.51 16.87
CA LYS A 725 13.09 -0.77 15.61
C LYS A 725 13.46 -1.69 14.45
N ASN A 726 12.92 -1.37 13.27
CA ASN A 726 13.10 -2.17 12.08
C ASN A 726 14.57 -2.24 11.65
N VAL A 727 15.01 -3.44 11.26
CA VAL A 727 16.31 -3.70 10.64
C VAL A 727 16.04 -4.19 9.23
N GLU A 728 16.54 -3.47 8.24
CA GLU A 728 16.37 -3.84 6.84
C GLU A 728 17.70 -3.88 6.12
N CYS A 729 17.83 -4.84 5.21
CA CYS A 729 18.96 -4.93 4.31
C CYS A 729 18.50 -5.06 2.86
N ALA A 730 19.36 -4.63 1.94
CA ALA A 730 19.24 -4.89 0.52
C ALA A 730 20.59 -5.35 -0.04
N LEU A 731 20.55 -6.29 -0.98
CA LEU A 731 21.72 -6.85 -1.66
C LEU A 731 21.60 -6.58 -3.16
N SER A 732 22.67 -6.14 -3.80
CA SER A 732 22.72 -5.99 -5.26
C SER A 732 24.16 -6.09 -5.75
N GLU A 733 24.35 -6.67 -6.92
CA GLU A 733 25.65 -6.82 -7.57
C GLU A 733 26.69 -7.48 -6.66
N ASN A 734 27.58 -6.69 -6.06
CA ASN A 734 28.67 -7.13 -5.19
C ASN A 734 28.65 -6.39 -3.84
N TRP A 735 27.52 -5.80 -3.47
CA TRP A 735 27.44 -4.99 -2.25
C TRP A 735 26.09 -5.19 -1.56
N PHE A 736 26.10 -4.99 -0.25
CA PHE A 736 24.88 -4.95 0.53
C PHE A 736 24.86 -3.73 1.42
N VAL A 737 23.64 -3.28 1.72
CA VAL A 737 23.36 -2.18 2.62
C VAL A 737 22.41 -2.64 3.70
N CYS A 738 22.64 -2.21 4.93
CA CYS A 738 21.74 -2.45 6.06
C CYS A 738 21.47 -1.16 6.81
N THR A 739 20.22 -0.96 7.24
CA THR A 739 19.77 0.16 8.06
C THR A 739 19.21 -0.33 9.39
N PHE A 740 19.57 0.35 10.47
CA PHE A 740 19.10 0.04 11.82
C PHE A 740 19.23 1.28 12.72
N PHE A 741 18.58 1.28 13.88
CA PHE A 741 18.73 2.33 14.88
C PHE A 741 19.63 1.84 16.01
N GLY A 742 20.59 2.66 16.44
CA GLY A 742 21.47 2.29 17.53
C GLY A 742 22.11 3.46 18.26
N GLU A 743 22.62 3.17 19.45
CA GLU A 743 23.47 4.00 20.27
C GLU A 743 24.92 3.48 20.17
N TYR A 744 25.74 4.15 19.37
CA TYR A 744 27.14 3.81 19.20
C TYR A 744 28.01 4.53 20.23
N ALA A 745 28.73 3.80 21.08
CA ALA A 745 29.74 4.38 21.96
C ALA A 745 30.98 4.79 21.14
N LEU A 746 31.36 6.07 21.20
CA LEU A 746 32.55 6.56 20.52
C LEU A 746 33.80 5.90 21.12
N LYS A 747 34.74 5.50 20.27
CA LYS A 747 35.99 4.85 20.66
C LYS A 747 37.17 5.81 20.43
N ASP A 748 38.16 5.77 21.32
CA ASP A 748 39.43 6.48 21.14
C ASP A 748 40.34 5.80 20.11
N ASP A 749 41.50 6.40 19.82
CA ASP A 749 42.49 5.85 18.88
C ASP A 749 43.03 4.47 19.33
N ALA A 750 42.86 4.11 20.61
CA ALA A 750 43.21 2.80 21.17
C ALA A 750 42.03 1.81 21.16
N GLY A 751 40.89 2.19 20.57
CA GLY A 751 39.68 1.36 20.47
C GLY A 751 38.89 1.25 21.79
N GLN A 752 39.25 2.00 22.81
CA GLN A 752 38.55 2.03 24.09
C GLN A 752 37.35 2.98 24.02
N PRO A 753 36.19 2.60 24.58
CA PRO A 753 35.03 3.47 24.62
C PRO A 753 35.34 4.75 25.41
N GLN A 754 35.14 5.91 24.79
CA GLN A 754 35.25 7.21 25.42
C GLN A 754 34.08 7.40 26.39
N SER A 755 34.41 7.51 27.68
CA SER A 755 33.42 7.63 28.75
C SER A 755 32.46 8.79 28.51
N GLY A 756 31.17 8.49 28.43
CA GLY A 756 30.08 9.47 28.29
C GLY A 756 29.85 10.02 26.89
N GLN A 757 30.50 9.51 25.84
CA GLN A 757 30.30 9.95 24.46
C GLN A 757 29.65 8.84 23.61
N SER A 758 28.36 8.97 23.31
CA SER A 758 27.63 8.08 22.41
C SER A 758 26.88 8.85 21.31
N LEU A 759 26.71 8.22 20.16
CA LEU A 759 25.95 8.73 19.03
C LEU A 759 24.69 7.88 18.86
N LYS A 760 23.53 8.51 19.11
CA LYS A 760 22.21 7.91 18.86
C LYS A 760 21.71 8.33 17.50
N GLY A 761 21.24 7.39 16.71
CA GLY A 761 20.62 7.70 15.42
C GLY A 761 20.34 6.47 14.58
N TYR A 762 19.70 6.73 13.44
CA TYR A 762 19.63 5.74 12.38
C TYR A 762 21.00 5.62 11.73
N GLN A 763 21.42 4.40 11.47
CA GLN A 763 22.70 4.08 10.85
C GLN A 763 22.43 3.33 9.56
N ILE A 764 23.14 3.70 8.50
CA ILE A 764 23.19 2.96 7.25
C ILE A 764 24.62 2.46 7.06
N VAL A 765 24.78 1.15 6.90
CA VAL A 765 26.08 0.52 6.71
C VAL A 765 26.11 -0.14 5.34
N VAL A 766 27.11 0.20 4.54
CA VAL A 766 27.32 -0.38 3.20
C VAL A 766 28.61 -1.16 3.19
N SER A 767 28.55 -2.36 2.62
CA SER A 767 29.66 -3.29 2.50
C SER A 767 29.84 -3.68 1.04
N ASP A 768 31.03 -3.41 0.49
CA ASP A 768 31.45 -3.85 -0.83
C ASP A 768 32.25 -5.15 -0.74
N LEU A 769 32.00 -6.07 -1.65
CA LEU A 769 32.64 -7.38 -1.75
C LEU A 769 33.58 -7.42 -2.95
N TYR A 770 34.85 -7.76 -2.71
CA TYR A 770 35.90 -7.90 -3.73
C TYR A 770 36.54 -9.29 -3.66
N GLU A 771 37.08 -9.79 -4.78
CA GLU A 771 37.74 -11.11 -4.83
C GLU A 771 39.05 -11.15 -4.01
N SER A 772 39.70 -10.00 -3.81
CA SER A 772 40.96 -9.86 -3.06
C SER A 772 41.10 -8.49 -2.42
N ASP A 773 41.89 -8.41 -1.35
CA ASP A 773 42.34 -7.16 -0.74
C ASP A 773 43.21 -6.34 -1.70
N TYR A 774 43.93 -7.01 -2.59
CA TYR A 774 44.90 -6.41 -3.51
C TYR A 774 44.27 -6.06 -4.86
N ALA A 775 44.81 -5.03 -5.52
CA ALA A 775 44.42 -4.66 -6.87
C ALA A 775 45.16 -5.52 -7.92
N ASN A 776 44.53 -5.77 -9.07
CA ASN A 776 44.92 -6.71 -10.12
C ASN A 776 45.10 -8.15 -9.63
N ASP A 777 44.35 -8.53 -8.60
CA ASP A 777 44.38 -9.87 -8.02
C ASP A 777 42.95 -10.42 -7.97
N ARG A 778 42.76 -11.62 -8.53
CA ARG A 778 41.49 -12.36 -8.52
C ARG A 778 41.38 -13.32 -7.33
N GLY A 779 42.35 -13.25 -6.42
CA GLY A 779 42.40 -14.08 -5.23
C GLY A 779 42.40 -15.57 -5.59
N PRO A 780 41.80 -16.42 -4.75
CA PRO A 780 41.76 -17.86 -5.01
C PRO A 780 41.02 -18.25 -6.30
N LEU A 781 40.08 -17.43 -6.80
CA LEU A 781 39.31 -17.75 -8.01
C LEU A 781 40.16 -17.74 -9.28
N GLY A 782 41.31 -17.05 -9.29
CA GLY A 782 42.23 -17.02 -10.42
C GLY A 782 41.56 -16.62 -11.73
N ASP A 783 41.94 -17.27 -12.84
CA ASP A 783 41.39 -17.01 -14.18
C ASP A 783 40.12 -17.83 -14.49
N ALA A 784 39.44 -18.36 -13.47
CA ALA A 784 38.23 -19.15 -13.67
C ALA A 784 37.17 -18.37 -14.46
N ALA A 785 36.66 -19.01 -15.52
CA ALA A 785 35.61 -18.46 -16.38
C ALA A 785 34.22 -18.63 -15.75
N ASN A 786 34.05 -19.69 -14.94
CA ASN A 786 32.80 -20.02 -14.27
C ASN A 786 33.00 -20.01 -12.75
N PHE A 787 31.96 -19.58 -12.04
CA PHE A 787 31.90 -19.68 -10.58
C PHE A 787 31.05 -20.89 -10.19
N SER A 788 31.49 -21.62 -9.17
CA SER A 788 30.73 -22.70 -8.54
C SER A 788 30.89 -22.61 -7.02
N SER A 789 29.77 -22.71 -6.31
CA SER A 789 29.76 -22.67 -4.84
C SER A 789 30.30 -23.94 -4.20
N THR A 790 30.36 -25.06 -4.95
CA THR A 790 30.69 -26.39 -4.41
C THR A 790 31.86 -27.06 -5.10
N ASP A 791 32.18 -26.69 -6.34
CA ASP A 791 33.29 -27.31 -7.06
C ASP A 791 34.63 -26.82 -6.52
N PRO A 792 35.65 -27.70 -6.46
CA PRO A 792 36.99 -27.31 -6.05
C PRO A 792 37.57 -26.31 -7.06
N VAL A 793 38.20 -25.26 -6.53
CA VAL A 793 39.00 -24.32 -7.31
C VAL A 793 40.20 -25.06 -7.92
N GLU A 794 40.42 -24.95 -9.23
CA GLU A 794 41.47 -25.70 -9.97
C GLU A 794 42.89 -25.45 -9.42
N THR A 795 43.14 -24.25 -8.89
CA THR A 795 44.42 -23.86 -8.26
C THR A 795 44.16 -23.29 -6.85
N PRO A 796 44.00 -24.12 -5.81
CA PRO A 796 43.61 -23.66 -4.49
C PRO A 796 44.79 -22.96 -3.78
N THR A 797 44.82 -21.63 -3.84
CA THR A 797 45.72 -20.80 -3.02
C THR A 797 45.11 -20.44 -1.65
N GLY A 798 43.80 -20.68 -1.47
CA GLY A 798 43.03 -20.46 -0.25
C GLY A 798 41.52 -20.69 -0.48
N ALA A 799 40.69 -20.46 0.55
CA ALA A 799 39.23 -20.43 0.39
C ALA A 799 38.81 -19.13 -0.33
N PRO A 800 37.92 -19.17 -1.34
CA PRO A 800 37.50 -18.00 -2.12
C PRO A 800 36.51 -17.11 -1.33
N LEU A 801 36.97 -16.59 -0.19
CA LEU A 801 36.21 -15.66 0.65
C LEU A 801 36.36 -14.22 0.14
N PRO A 802 35.31 -13.40 0.22
CA PRO A 802 35.38 -12.01 -0.22
C PRO A 802 36.24 -11.15 0.72
N SER A 803 37.02 -10.24 0.13
CA SER A 803 37.51 -9.04 0.82
C SER A 803 36.38 -8.05 0.96
N VAL A 804 36.04 -7.70 2.20
CA VAL A 804 34.89 -6.84 2.51
C VAL A 804 35.36 -5.47 2.99
N ILE A 805 34.85 -4.41 2.34
CA ILE A 805 35.09 -3.03 2.74
C ILE A 805 33.77 -2.43 3.17
N SER A 806 33.67 -2.11 4.46
CA SER A 806 32.44 -1.59 5.06
C SER A 806 32.63 -0.17 5.57
N GLN A 807 31.57 0.63 5.46
CA GLN A 807 31.53 1.96 6.07
C GLN A 807 30.10 2.26 6.55
N ALA A 808 30.00 2.96 7.67
CA ALA A 808 28.74 3.37 8.27
C ALA A 808 28.51 4.87 8.11
N TRP A 809 27.24 5.29 8.01
CA TRP A 809 26.82 6.68 8.07
C TRP A 809 25.65 6.82 9.05
N ILE A 810 25.52 8.00 9.65
CA ILE A 810 24.39 8.37 10.50
C ILE A 810 23.37 9.11 9.64
N LEU A 811 22.12 8.66 9.69
CA LEU A 811 20.97 9.25 9.04
C LEU A 811 20.13 10.06 10.04
N SER A 812 19.56 11.15 9.55
CA SER A 812 18.65 12.01 10.33
C SER A 812 17.22 11.47 10.45
N ALA A 813 16.87 10.42 9.70
CA ALA A 813 15.52 9.87 9.62
C ALA A 813 15.53 8.34 9.44
N PRO A 814 14.46 7.63 9.85
CA PRO A 814 14.29 6.21 9.56
C PRO A 814 14.17 5.96 8.06
N LEU A 815 14.80 4.88 7.60
CA LEU A 815 14.66 4.36 6.24
C LEU A 815 14.08 2.94 6.32
N ALA A 816 12.99 2.71 5.61
CA ALA A 816 12.27 1.44 5.55
C ALA A 816 11.93 1.05 4.10
N ALA A 817 11.39 -0.15 3.88
CA ALA A 817 11.09 -0.70 2.57
C ALA A 817 12.23 -0.57 1.54
N LEU A 818 13.46 -0.92 1.93
CA LEU A 818 14.63 -0.80 1.06
C LEU A 818 14.48 -1.58 -0.25
N ALA A 819 14.84 -0.94 -1.37
CA ALA A 819 14.91 -1.56 -2.69
C ALA A 819 16.05 -0.96 -3.51
N VAL A 820 16.40 -1.60 -4.63
CA VAL A 820 17.43 -1.11 -5.56
C VAL A 820 16.83 -0.95 -6.95
N THR A 821 17.19 0.11 -7.66
CA THR A 821 16.79 0.31 -9.06
C THR A 821 17.36 -0.79 -9.95
N GLN A 822 16.52 -1.34 -10.84
CA GLN A 822 16.88 -2.40 -11.78
C GLN A 822 16.80 -1.88 -13.22
N THR A 823 17.82 -2.16 -14.02
CA THR A 823 17.87 -1.83 -15.46
C THR A 823 18.35 -3.02 -16.27
N ARG A 824 18.13 -2.94 -17.58
CA ARG A 824 18.22 -4.07 -18.51
C ARG A 824 19.59 -4.77 -18.54
N GLN A 825 20.67 -4.02 -18.38
CA GLN A 825 22.06 -4.48 -18.47
C GLN A 825 22.89 -4.10 -17.23
N GLY A 826 22.34 -3.31 -16.29
CA GLY A 826 23.03 -2.91 -15.07
C GLY A 826 24.22 -1.98 -15.33
N ILE A 827 24.16 -1.18 -16.40
CA ILE A 827 25.19 -0.21 -16.81
C ILE A 827 24.98 1.12 -16.09
N THR A 828 23.72 1.59 -16.01
CA THR A 828 23.43 2.83 -15.27
C THR A 828 23.79 2.67 -13.79
N SER A 829 24.10 3.77 -13.12
CA SER A 829 24.29 3.75 -11.67
C SER A 829 23.05 3.21 -10.96
N ARG A 830 23.26 2.50 -9.84
CA ARG A 830 22.16 2.02 -8.99
C ARG A 830 21.82 3.07 -7.95
N HIS A 831 20.53 3.25 -7.65
CA HIS A 831 20.06 3.99 -6.48
C HIS A 831 19.51 3.01 -5.44
N VAL A 832 19.80 3.28 -4.17
CA VAL A 832 19.12 2.66 -3.03
C VAL A 832 17.85 3.46 -2.76
N LEU A 833 16.70 2.84 -2.98
CA LEU A 833 15.40 3.40 -2.67
C LEU A 833 15.04 3.09 -1.23
N GLY A 834 14.38 4.01 -0.54
CA GLY A 834 13.78 3.74 0.75
C GLY A 834 12.68 4.73 1.10
N TYR A 835 11.73 4.24 1.88
CA TYR A 835 10.62 5.00 2.44
C TYR A 835 11.06 5.69 3.72
N LEU A 836 10.62 6.94 3.91
CA LEU A 836 10.83 7.78 5.08
C LEU A 836 9.50 7.93 5.84
N PRO A 837 9.22 7.07 6.84
CA PRO A 837 7.93 7.04 7.52
C PRO A 837 7.52 8.34 8.20
N GLN A 838 8.49 9.15 8.66
CA GLN A 838 8.21 10.39 9.40
C GLN A 838 7.91 11.58 8.48
N SER A 839 8.42 11.55 7.24
CA SER A 839 8.24 12.63 6.25
C SER A 839 7.33 12.21 5.10
N HIS A 840 6.76 11.00 5.15
CA HIS A 840 5.85 10.44 4.14
C HIS A 840 6.39 10.55 2.71
N ALA A 841 7.65 10.14 2.53
CA ALA A 841 8.38 10.36 1.30
C ALA A 841 9.22 9.15 0.90
N ILE A 842 9.52 9.02 -0.39
CA ILE A 842 10.46 8.01 -0.88
C ILE A 842 11.70 8.73 -1.39
N VAL A 843 12.86 8.28 -0.91
CA VAL A 843 14.17 8.81 -1.32
C VAL A 843 14.89 7.81 -2.21
N GLY A 844 15.61 8.30 -3.21
CA GLY A 844 16.57 7.52 -3.99
C GLY A 844 17.99 8.00 -3.72
N LEU A 845 18.72 7.27 -2.86
CA LEU A 845 20.10 7.56 -2.51
C LEU A 845 21.05 7.02 -3.62
N PRO A 846 21.84 7.88 -4.28
CA PRO A 846 22.79 7.42 -5.28
C PRO A 846 23.86 6.53 -4.67
N ARG A 847 24.22 5.42 -5.32
CA ARG A 847 25.24 4.50 -4.82
C ARG A 847 26.60 5.18 -4.60
N GLN A 848 26.96 6.20 -5.38
CA GLN A 848 28.21 6.95 -5.22
C GLN A 848 28.29 7.71 -3.88
N LEU A 849 27.13 8.09 -3.32
CA LEU A 849 27.05 8.74 -2.00
C LEU A 849 27.41 7.77 -0.88
N LEU A 850 26.97 6.51 -1.06
CA LEU A 850 27.15 5.38 -0.16
C LEU A 850 28.37 4.52 -0.52
N GLU A 851 29.48 5.17 -0.90
CA GLU A 851 30.72 4.49 -1.27
C GLU A 851 31.61 4.26 -0.05
N PRO A 852 31.88 2.99 0.35
CA PRO A 852 32.62 2.73 1.59
C PRO A 852 34.11 3.05 1.49
N ARG A 853 34.67 3.19 0.28
CA ARG A 853 36.08 3.55 0.06
C ARG A 853 36.36 5.05 0.14
N ARG A 854 35.39 5.87 0.54
CA ARG A 854 35.56 7.32 0.72
C ARG A 854 36.67 7.60 1.76
N PRO A 855 37.67 8.46 1.45
CA PRO A 855 38.77 8.70 2.36
C PRO A 855 38.34 9.29 3.71
N VAL A 856 38.76 8.65 4.81
CA VAL A 856 38.52 9.10 6.19
C VAL A 856 39.66 10.01 6.63
N GLY A 857 39.34 11.17 7.22
CA GLY A 857 40.33 12.08 7.81
C GLY A 857 41.23 12.83 6.82
N ARG A 858 41.06 12.61 5.50
CA ARG A 858 41.80 13.31 4.43
C ARG A 858 40.92 13.62 3.23
N ASP A 859 41.38 14.52 2.38
CA ASP A 859 40.78 14.77 1.07
C ASP A 859 41.19 13.67 0.07
N PRO A 860 40.36 13.40 -0.96
CA PRO A 860 40.70 12.47 -2.02
C PRO A 860 41.89 12.99 -2.84
N THR A 861 42.74 12.08 -3.30
CA THR A 861 43.81 12.39 -4.24
C THR A 861 43.22 12.73 -5.63
N PRO A 862 43.95 13.46 -6.49
CA PRO A 862 43.47 13.74 -7.85
C PRO A 862 43.11 12.47 -8.64
N ALA A 863 43.88 11.39 -8.46
CA ALA A 863 43.61 10.10 -9.11
C ALA A 863 42.32 9.43 -8.60
N GLU A 864 42.08 9.44 -7.28
CA GLU A 864 40.83 8.93 -6.67
C GLU A 864 39.61 9.76 -7.11
N MET A 865 39.77 11.07 -7.26
CA MET A 865 38.70 11.96 -7.69
C MET A 865 38.39 11.82 -9.18
N GLU A 866 39.40 11.83 -10.04
CA GLU A 866 39.24 11.80 -11.50
C GLU A 866 38.83 10.41 -12.03
N ALA A 867 39.39 9.34 -11.48
CA ALA A 867 39.13 7.98 -11.99
C ALA A 867 37.91 7.31 -11.33
N GLU A 868 37.68 7.59 -10.04
CA GLU A 868 36.68 6.88 -9.24
C GLU A 868 35.56 7.77 -8.70
N GLY A 869 35.68 9.10 -8.82
CA GLY A 869 34.70 10.04 -8.29
C GLY A 869 34.61 10.03 -6.76
N LEU A 870 35.66 9.60 -6.05
CA LEU A 870 35.63 9.52 -4.59
C LEU A 870 35.62 10.91 -3.97
N VAL A 871 34.78 11.08 -2.95
CA VAL A 871 34.70 12.30 -2.14
C VAL A 871 35.08 11.99 -0.69
N ARG A 872 35.58 13.00 0.02
CA ARG A 872 35.93 12.87 1.45
C ARG A 872 34.76 12.30 2.25
N TYR A 873 35.04 11.34 3.13
CA TYR A 873 34.05 10.76 4.00
C TYR A 873 33.52 11.79 5.00
N HIS A 874 32.20 11.84 5.10
CA HIS A 874 31.48 12.61 6.11
C HIS A 874 30.53 11.63 6.83
N PRO A 875 30.62 11.49 8.16
CA PRO A 875 29.87 10.47 8.90
C PRO A 875 28.37 10.77 8.98
N ALA A 876 27.98 12.04 8.99
CA ALA A 876 26.58 12.44 8.92
C ALA A 876 26.15 12.50 7.45
N LEU A 877 25.05 11.79 7.14
CA LEU A 877 24.41 11.81 5.84
C LEU A 877 23.03 12.46 5.97
N GLU A 878 22.94 13.70 5.52
CA GLU A 878 21.67 14.41 5.43
C GLU A 878 20.94 14.01 4.15
N ILE A 879 19.62 13.84 4.26
CA ILE A 879 18.77 13.55 3.11
C ILE A 879 18.51 14.85 2.36
N ASP A 880 19.09 14.99 1.17
CA ASP A 880 18.81 16.14 0.29
C ASP A 880 17.37 16.01 -0.24
N PRO A 881 16.50 17.03 -0.05
CA PRO A 881 15.14 17.03 -0.60
C PRO A 881 15.09 16.79 -2.12
N ARG A 882 16.16 17.08 -2.87
CA ARG A 882 16.25 16.78 -4.31
C ARG A 882 16.34 15.30 -4.64
N GLN A 883 16.69 14.45 -3.66
CA GLN A 883 16.73 13.00 -3.81
C GLN A 883 15.37 12.35 -3.50
N VAL A 884 14.40 13.13 -3.02
CA VAL A 884 13.04 12.67 -2.74
C VAL A 884 12.28 12.55 -4.05
N ILE A 885 12.03 11.32 -4.49
CA ILE A 885 11.37 11.03 -5.78
C ILE A 885 9.87 11.30 -5.75
N THR A 886 9.27 11.38 -4.55
CA THR A 886 7.86 11.74 -4.35
C THR A 886 7.63 13.25 -4.32
N HIS A 887 8.68 14.08 -4.38
CA HIS A 887 8.64 15.55 -4.36
C HIS A 887 7.69 16.15 -3.29
N GLN A 888 6.50 16.60 -3.70
CA GLN A 888 5.49 17.24 -2.86
C GLN A 888 4.37 16.27 -2.45
N ARG A 889 4.38 15.04 -2.96
CA ARG A 889 3.37 14.03 -2.67
C ARG A 889 3.64 13.44 -1.29
N ASP A 890 2.65 13.59 -0.43
CA ASP A 890 2.60 13.00 0.89
C ASP A 890 2.18 11.54 0.74
N VAL A 891 3.13 10.60 0.74
CA VAL A 891 2.88 9.17 0.53
C VAL A 891 2.95 8.45 1.86
N ILE A 892 1.80 7.97 2.36
CA ILE A 892 1.72 7.38 3.71
C ILE A 892 1.74 5.85 3.69
N GLY A 893 2.28 5.27 4.76
CA GLY A 893 2.14 3.85 5.10
C GLY A 893 2.68 2.85 4.07
N ILE A 894 3.75 3.18 3.34
CA ILE A 894 4.39 2.26 2.39
C ILE A 894 5.00 1.07 3.13
N GLN A 895 4.66 -0.14 2.68
CA GLN A 895 5.16 -1.41 3.23
C GLN A 895 6.27 -2.00 2.37
N LYS A 896 6.21 -1.83 1.04
CA LYS A 896 7.21 -2.39 0.12
C LYS A 896 7.37 -1.53 -1.13
N ILE A 897 8.59 -1.51 -1.64
CA ILE A 897 8.96 -0.92 -2.93
C ILE A 897 9.43 -2.05 -3.84
N ILE A 898 8.92 -2.09 -5.07
CA ILE A 898 9.38 -2.99 -6.14
C ILE A 898 9.86 -2.17 -7.34
N THR A 899 10.83 -2.72 -8.05
CA THR A 899 11.41 -2.10 -9.24
C THR A 899 11.38 -3.06 -10.41
N SER A 900 11.28 -2.52 -11.64
CA SER A 900 11.32 -3.32 -12.87
C SER A 900 12.17 -2.62 -13.93
N PRO A 901 13.02 -3.36 -14.67
CA PRO A 901 13.76 -2.81 -15.79
C PRO A 901 12.82 -2.43 -16.93
N THR A 902 13.25 -1.47 -17.75
CA THR A 902 12.58 -1.11 -19.01
C THR A 902 13.40 -1.61 -20.21
N ILE A 903 12.93 -1.40 -21.44
CA ILE A 903 13.71 -1.77 -22.64
C ILE A 903 14.93 -0.85 -22.79
N VAL A 904 14.80 0.41 -22.33
CA VAL A 904 15.88 1.40 -22.25
C VAL A 904 16.72 1.16 -20.99
N GLU A 905 18.03 1.34 -21.12
CA GLU A 905 18.97 1.07 -20.02
C GLU A 905 18.96 2.18 -18.98
N SER A 906 18.64 3.42 -19.37
CA SER A 906 18.70 4.56 -18.45
C SER A 906 17.59 4.58 -17.39
N THR A 907 16.50 3.82 -17.58
CA THR A 907 15.25 4.00 -16.84
C THR A 907 14.82 2.74 -16.09
N SER A 908 14.45 2.92 -14.82
CA SER A 908 13.84 1.90 -13.96
C SER A 908 12.43 2.32 -13.55
N LEU A 909 11.47 1.39 -13.60
CA LEU A 909 10.13 1.62 -13.06
C LEU A 909 10.14 1.36 -11.56
N ILE A 910 9.49 2.24 -10.80
CA ILE A 910 9.34 2.14 -9.35
C ILE A 910 7.85 2.05 -9.04
N PHE A 911 7.47 1.06 -8.23
CA PHE A 911 6.12 0.95 -7.70
C PHE A 911 6.19 0.65 -6.20
N SER A 912 5.50 1.47 -5.42
CA SER A 912 5.44 1.36 -3.96
C SER A 912 4.00 1.26 -3.51
N PHE A 913 3.75 0.42 -2.52
CA PHE A 913 2.40 0.12 -2.04
C PHE A 913 2.37 -0.11 -0.52
N GLY A 914 1.19 0.11 0.05
CA GLY A 914 0.90 -0.07 1.47
C GLY A 914 -0.47 0.52 1.77
N VAL A 915 -0.52 1.62 2.52
CA VAL A 915 -1.73 2.48 2.56
C VAL A 915 -1.90 3.17 1.22
N ASP A 916 -0.92 3.97 0.80
CA ASP A 916 -0.93 4.59 -0.52
C ASP A 916 -0.33 3.70 -1.60
N VAL A 917 -0.66 4.04 -2.85
CA VAL A 917 0.00 3.49 -4.04
C VAL A 917 0.67 4.64 -4.80
N PHE A 918 1.97 4.54 -5.00
CA PHE A 918 2.77 5.49 -5.77
C PHE A 918 3.60 4.76 -6.81
N GLY A 919 3.64 5.30 -8.03
CA GLY A 919 4.45 4.79 -9.12
C GLY A 919 5.17 5.92 -9.85
N THR A 920 6.40 5.67 -10.27
CA THR A 920 7.21 6.63 -11.03
C THR A 920 8.30 5.93 -11.83
N ARG A 921 9.08 6.71 -12.57
CA ARG A 921 10.27 6.29 -13.30
C ARG A 921 11.48 6.97 -12.69
N ALA A 922 12.55 6.21 -12.45
CA ALA A 922 13.84 6.77 -12.05
C ALA A 922 14.86 6.62 -13.17
N THR A 923 15.67 7.67 -13.36
CA THR A 923 16.80 7.68 -14.29
C THR A 923 18.10 7.98 -13.55
N PRO A 924 18.70 6.99 -12.87
CA PRO A 924 19.85 7.21 -11.99
C PRO A 924 21.05 7.93 -12.61
N SER A 925 21.31 7.68 -13.90
CA SER A 925 22.38 8.33 -14.69
C SER A 925 21.83 9.26 -15.78
N PHE A 926 20.62 9.81 -15.58
CA PHE A 926 19.84 10.53 -16.60
C PHE A 926 19.47 9.68 -17.82
N ALA A 927 18.52 10.17 -18.61
CA ALA A 927 18.07 9.51 -19.83
C ALA A 927 19.09 9.65 -20.98
N PHE A 928 20.18 8.87 -20.95
CA PHE A 928 21.25 8.95 -21.97
C PHE A 928 20.93 8.24 -23.29
N ASP A 929 19.91 7.38 -23.32
CA ASP A 929 19.48 6.59 -24.47
C ASP A 929 18.13 7.09 -25.06
N ILE A 930 17.60 8.18 -24.53
CA ILE A 930 16.38 8.84 -25.02
C ILE A 930 16.68 10.32 -25.28
N LEU A 931 16.13 10.84 -26.38
CA LEU A 931 16.23 12.26 -26.68
C LEU A 931 15.30 13.06 -25.74
N GLY A 932 15.88 13.86 -24.85
CA GLY A 932 15.12 14.63 -23.87
C GLY A 932 14.14 15.65 -24.48
N LYS A 933 13.09 16.01 -23.73
CA LYS A 933 12.07 16.99 -24.13
C LYS A 933 12.67 18.35 -24.51
N GLY A 934 13.80 18.74 -23.90
CA GLY A 934 14.51 19.99 -24.19
C GLY A 934 15.26 20.04 -25.52
N PHE A 935 15.28 18.96 -26.32
CA PHE A 935 15.95 18.95 -27.62
C PHE A 935 15.24 19.86 -28.63
N ASN A 936 15.94 20.87 -29.14
CA ASN A 936 15.35 21.87 -30.04
C ASN A 936 15.20 21.34 -31.49
N LYS A 937 14.16 20.53 -31.70
CA LYS A 937 13.80 19.96 -33.01
C LYS A 937 13.56 21.04 -34.08
N ILE A 938 12.95 22.17 -33.70
CA ILE A 938 12.64 23.27 -34.62
C ILE A 938 13.93 23.88 -35.20
N SER A 939 14.93 24.13 -34.35
CA SER A 939 16.23 24.65 -34.78
C SER A 939 16.94 23.69 -35.74
N LEU A 940 16.92 22.38 -35.42
CA LEU A 940 17.48 21.35 -36.30
C LEU A 940 16.81 21.37 -37.68
N ILE A 941 15.48 21.29 -37.73
CA ILE A 941 14.71 21.29 -38.99
C ILE A 941 14.94 22.58 -39.78
N SER A 942 14.92 23.74 -39.11
CA SER A 942 15.13 25.03 -39.74
C SER A 942 16.52 25.14 -40.37
N THR A 943 17.54 24.62 -39.68
CA THR A 943 18.92 24.61 -40.18
C THR A 943 19.06 23.70 -41.40
N VAL A 944 18.47 22.50 -41.37
CA VAL A 944 18.46 21.57 -42.51
C VAL A 944 17.76 22.19 -43.72
N LEU A 945 16.62 22.86 -43.51
CA LEU A 945 15.90 23.56 -44.57
C LEU A 945 16.74 24.71 -45.15
N ALA A 946 17.34 25.54 -44.30
CA ALA A 946 18.18 26.66 -44.72
C ALA A 946 19.40 26.19 -45.55
N LEU A 947 20.07 25.12 -45.12
CA LEU A 947 21.17 24.50 -45.87
C LEU A 947 20.68 23.92 -47.21
N THR A 948 19.53 23.27 -47.22
CA THR A 948 18.95 22.69 -48.45
C THR A 948 18.62 23.78 -49.47
N VAL A 949 17.98 24.87 -49.04
CA VAL A 949 17.72 26.04 -49.90
C VAL A 949 19.03 26.66 -50.36
N GLY A 950 20.01 26.81 -49.47
CA GLY A 950 21.34 27.32 -49.80
C GLY A 950 22.02 26.49 -50.90
N VAL A 951 22.01 25.17 -50.79
CA VAL A 951 22.56 24.24 -51.80
C VAL A 951 21.77 24.32 -53.11
N ALA A 952 20.44 24.34 -53.05
CA ALA A 952 19.58 24.44 -54.23
C ALA A 952 19.81 25.74 -55.02
N VAL A 953 20.12 26.84 -54.33
CA VAL A 953 20.46 28.13 -54.95
C VAL A 953 21.91 28.15 -55.45
N LEU A 954 22.88 27.69 -54.65
CA LEU A 954 24.30 27.74 -55.00
C LEU A 954 24.69 26.73 -56.08
N GLY A 955 24.07 25.55 -56.13
CA GLY A 955 24.38 24.50 -57.09
C GLY A 955 24.31 24.97 -58.56
N PRO A 956 23.18 25.53 -59.01
CA PRO A 956 23.05 26.11 -60.34
C PRO A 956 24.02 27.27 -60.60
N ILE A 957 24.26 28.15 -59.60
CA ILE A 957 25.18 29.29 -59.72
C ILE A 957 26.62 28.81 -59.97
N VAL A 958 27.09 27.84 -59.18
CA VAL A 958 28.43 27.26 -59.32
C VAL A 958 28.53 26.49 -60.64
N ARG A 959 27.52 25.71 -61.00
CA ARG A 959 27.50 24.98 -62.28
C ARG A 959 27.59 25.94 -63.47
N LYS A 960 26.81 27.03 -63.47
CA LYS A 960 26.88 28.09 -64.48
C LYS A 960 28.27 28.73 -64.52
N LYS A 961 28.86 29.07 -63.36
CA LYS A 961 30.21 29.65 -63.26
C LYS A 961 31.27 28.70 -63.85
N GLN A 962 31.22 27.41 -63.50
CA GLN A 962 32.15 26.41 -64.02
C GLN A 962 31.98 26.18 -65.52
N THR A 963 30.75 26.11 -66.03
CA THR A 963 30.50 26.00 -67.47
C THR A 963 31.07 27.21 -68.21
N ASN A 964 30.82 28.44 -67.73
CA ASN A 964 31.37 29.65 -68.33
C ASN A 964 32.90 29.67 -68.31
N MET A 965 33.55 29.23 -67.23
CA MET A 965 35.01 29.14 -67.16
C MET A 965 35.62 28.08 -68.09
N ARG A 966 34.87 27.02 -68.43
CA ARG A 966 35.34 25.98 -69.37
C ARG A 966 35.11 26.37 -70.84
N TRP A 967 34.20 27.31 -71.09
CA TRP A 967 33.83 27.76 -72.44
C TRP A 967 34.53 29.07 -72.85
N ALA A 968 35.14 29.78 -71.88
CA ALA A 968 36.11 30.84 -72.11
C ALA A 968 37.52 30.24 -72.26
#